data_AF-A0A8C9D3F6-F1
#
_entry.id   AF-A0A8C9D3F6-F1
#
_cell.length_a   1.000
_cell.length_b   1.000
_cell.length_c   1.000
_cell.angle_alpha   90.00
_cell.angle_beta   90.00
_cell.angle_gamma   90.00
#
_symmetry.space_group_name_H-M   'P 1'
#
loop_
_entity.id
_entity.type
_entity.pdbx_description
1 polymer ?
#
loop_
_entity_poly.entity_id
_entity_poly.type
_entity_poly.pdbx_seq_one_letter_code
_entity_poly.pdbx_strand_id
1 'polypeptide(L)'
;MSAQGVAVLLSWLSCCGSALWRYSSNSPSYLIFSTRSTITLEYEGTSFLEWSVPGTCSVKNKSSPRTELRCSSPGVQTIRPIVVGPDSEEERNLSVQSSHICFLWYYRVISFFHNFTQVIIVWIYDPENADPSEILRNANEPSLNSIILSKQLATLGQKPIIFTSLQRNIYFPDSKMKNGTWHISVPMTTDDVLKEIKGNQVAFQDCFIADVLFLLTFPLLTMPEIPDSLPITSPQGSQLILAWATCVLSSVVVVADMETFQTNDSFRTWTRIRVPPNILTDDERHNVSDVNISWDGIFFLINGILYIKTFTAFKRLGRNENLPDGGIIGITSRKWCWARHLLKSKIRSIFAVWTKSELYLGYPLLKFMKIMTTEKLKSLLNISPTDTLTIHNVEYPGHPLEIALLLSYCSACTVNKKIYVVIYNEDTEQWMNQDFALDVHSDTFVNAHFLYSALPELVLWDKHRVYYCYHNFTETGVIQTPTEFGNLSRLSQNSTIHVIFIDYYGNVVVKMENNIMFYFKANIKDAVKLHAWTNSTLKSAVSMSSSGLMYLIHVFENGTIRPQEYPLRLEAKSVTFNSKEKCPYVAFLNNIFSVFFFLDKGQNVSIWTQIVYPENVGLYIVVESYGPNILQETYQVHYEVALGYCTKTMTVTFFQNVNYEAVDDYFKLQHQNTGLLLLHMRPSDSARLCPISQKVFQIAVGCNPRKYIAVKGFNKKECLQHDFFYHIEKSYLRNKPSKNLRVKYNWKEYGCPLRLDFREKFHPLVQLYDENGYVEDVEVNFIVWEIHGRNDYSFNNTMKKSGCLNEAQTWKSMIELNKHLPLEEVWGPENYKHCFSYAIGKPGDLNQPYEIINKSNYNHLVWPVDHSGMYVFRVKILDPNYSFCNLTTIFAIETFGMIPSPSGYLVAAFLFVLMLLFFSILVLSYFHYMRIYKQCIYETLNKYERTPKNN
;
A
#
# COMPACT_ATOMS: atom_id res chain seq x y z
N MET A 1 -10.01 55.77 39.46
CA MET A 1 -9.22 54.63 39.98
C MET A 1 -7.77 55.10 40.10
N SER A 2 -7.13 54.92 41.26
CA SER A 2 -5.76 55.39 41.48
C SER A 2 -4.75 54.60 40.65
N ALA A 3 -3.65 55.23 40.24
CA ALA A 3 -2.56 54.60 39.49
C ALA A 3 -1.96 53.37 40.21
N GLN A 4 -2.04 53.32 41.54
CA GLN A 4 -1.68 52.14 42.34
C GLN A 4 -2.66 50.97 42.17
N GLY A 5 -3.96 51.23 41.99
CA GLY A 5 -4.95 50.18 41.71
C GLY A 5 -4.78 49.53 40.34
N VAL A 6 -4.29 50.29 39.35
CA VAL A 6 -4.00 49.78 37.99
C VAL A 6 -2.67 49.02 37.96
N ALA A 7 -1.66 49.44 38.72
CA ALA A 7 -0.39 48.72 38.85
C ALA A 7 -0.53 47.38 39.58
N VAL A 8 -1.40 47.30 40.60
CA VAL A 8 -1.70 46.03 41.30
C VAL A 8 -2.53 45.09 40.42
N LEU A 9 -3.49 45.62 39.64
CA LEU A 9 -4.22 44.82 38.64
C LEU A 9 -3.31 44.31 37.50
N LEU A 10 -2.39 45.14 37.00
CA LEU A 10 -1.41 44.74 35.97
C LEU A 10 -0.37 43.75 36.52
N SER A 11 0.01 43.87 37.80
CA SER A 11 0.87 42.90 38.50
C SER A 11 0.18 41.56 38.75
N TRP A 12 -1.13 41.55 39.01
CA TRP A 12 -1.91 40.33 39.16
C TRP A 12 -2.20 39.66 37.81
N LEU A 13 -2.41 40.46 36.76
CA LEU A 13 -2.56 39.96 35.38
C LEU A 13 -1.23 39.42 34.80
N SER A 14 -0.07 39.87 35.26
CA SER A 14 1.23 39.29 34.87
C SER A 14 1.66 38.08 35.72
N CYS A 15 0.94 37.74 36.80
CA CYS A 15 1.29 36.62 37.69
C CYS A 15 0.68 35.27 37.27
N CYS A 16 -0.17 35.23 36.24
CA CYS A 16 -0.86 33.99 35.83
C CYS A 16 -0.27 33.30 34.59
N GLY A 17 0.88 33.74 34.10
CA GLY A 17 1.66 32.95 33.15
C GLY A 17 2.46 31.92 33.92
N SER A 18 1.99 30.67 33.98
CA SER A 18 2.82 29.56 34.46
C SER A 18 4.15 29.59 33.72
N ALA A 19 5.27 29.64 34.44
CA ALA A 19 6.56 29.60 33.78
C ALA A 19 6.72 28.27 33.04
N LEU A 20 7.39 28.32 31.89
CA LEU A 20 7.59 27.16 31.04
C LEU A 20 9.07 26.90 30.94
N TRP A 21 9.49 25.65 31.00
CA TRP A 21 10.85 25.31 30.64
C TRP A 21 10.90 24.14 29.70
N ARG A 22 11.88 24.16 28.81
CA ARG A 22 12.03 23.24 27.67
C ARG A 22 13.48 22.84 27.56
N TYR A 23 13.69 21.80 26.76
CA TYR A 23 15.03 21.43 26.34
C TYR A 23 15.04 21.06 24.85
N SER A 24 16.20 21.20 24.24
CA SER A 24 16.43 20.78 22.85
C SER A 24 17.84 20.21 22.70
N SER A 25 18.07 19.51 21.59
CA SER A 25 19.38 19.00 21.21
C SER A 25 19.62 19.29 19.73
N ASN A 26 20.89 19.34 19.32
CA ASN A 26 21.25 19.48 17.91
C ASN A 26 20.93 18.21 17.10
N SER A 27 20.69 17.09 17.78
CA SER A 27 20.19 15.87 17.15
C SER A 27 18.70 16.02 16.83
N PRO A 28 18.30 15.98 15.55
CA PRO A 28 16.89 16.02 15.18
C PRO A 28 16.17 14.83 15.80
N SER A 29 14.96 15.05 16.28
CA SER A 29 14.12 13.99 16.83
C SER A 29 14.73 13.26 18.04
N TYR A 30 15.75 13.85 18.67
CA TYR A 30 16.46 13.27 19.81
C TYR A 30 17.05 11.89 19.53
N LEU A 31 17.42 11.61 18.27
CA LEU A 31 18.02 10.34 17.83
C LEU A 31 19.30 10.02 18.62
N ILE A 32 20.09 11.06 18.93
CA ILE A 32 21.31 10.99 19.73
C ILE A 32 21.12 11.86 20.97
N PHE A 33 20.59 11.28 22.04
CA PHE A 33 20.53 11.89 23.37
C PHE A 33 21.45 11.13 24.34
N SER A 34 22.72 11.52 24.33
CA SER A 34 23.83 10.74 24.91
C SER A 34 24.78 11.60 25.73
N THR A 35 25.80 10.98 26.34
CA THR A 35 26.86 11.68 27.07
C THR A 35 27.70 12.62 26.20
N ARG A 36 27.58 12.53 24.87
CA ARG A 36 28.24 13.43 23.91
C ARG A 36 27.36 14.59 23.46
N SER A 37 26.06 14.53 23.71
CA SER A 37 25.09 15.49 23.19
C SER A 37 25.12 16.80 23.97
N THR A 38 25.12 17.93 23.27
CA THR A 38 24.81 19.22 23.88
C THR A 38 23.30 19.34 24.05
N ILE A 39 22.86 19.59 25.29
CA ILE A 39 21.46 19.78 25.64
C ILE A 39 21.26 21.26 25.94
N THR A 40 20.42 21.94 25.18
CA THR A 40 20.06 23.33 25.47
C THR A 40 18.87 23.33 26.42
N LEU A 41 18.98 24.01 27.54
CA LEU A 41 17.89 24.27 28.48
C LEU A 41 17.37 25.69 28.24
N GLU A 42 16.05 25.86 28.29
CA GLU A 42 15.39 27.16 28.11
C GLU A 42 14.27 27.30 29.13
N TYR A 43 14.28 28.40 29.89
CA TYR A 43 13.22 28.79 30.81
C TYR A 43 12.58 30.11 30.37
N GLU A 44 11.26 30.12 30.32
CA GLU A 44 10.39 31.24 29.95
C GLU A 44 9.61 31.66 31.20
N GLY A 45 10.09 32.71 31.86
CA GLY A 45 9.47 33.28 33.06
C GLY A 45 10.38 34.30 33.73
N THR A 46 9.80 35.20 34.53
CA THR A 46 10.54 36.29 35.20
C THR A 46 11.14 35.90 36.56
N SER A 47 10.73 34.75 37.10
CA SER A 47 11.10 34.26 38.44
C SER A 47 12.39 33.41 38.47
N PHE A 48 13.07 33.19 37.34
CA PHE A 48 14.24 32.31 37.27
C PHE A 48 15.43 32.76 38.13
N LEU A 49 16.02 31.85 38.91
CA LEU A 49 17.26 32.06 39.66
C LEU A 49 18.43 31.28 39.05
N GLU A 50 18.35 29.95 39.11
CA GLU A 50 19.42 29.07 38.63
C GLU A 50 18.94 27.66 38.27
N TRP A 51 19.76 26.93 37.51
CA TRP A 51 19.53 25.51 37.22
C TRP A 51 20.12 24.60 38.30
N SER A 52 19.27 23.74 38.86
CA SER A 52 19.67 22.63 39.72
C SER A 52 19.92 21.39 38.85
N VAL A 53 21.19 20.97 38.80
CA VAL A 53 21.67 19.85 37.99
C VAL A 53 22.54 18.90 38.83
N PRO A 54 22.54 17.59 38.52
CA PRO A 54 23.33 16.61 39.26
C PRO A 54 24.83 16.78 38.97
N GLY A 55 25.69 16.35 39.90
CA GLY A 55 27.16 16.50 39.76
C GLY A 55 27.79 15.74 38.58
N THR A 56 27.04 14.79 38.01
CA THR A 56 27.32 14.05 36.78
C THR A 56 27.13 14.87 35.50
N CYS A 57 26.55 16.07 35.60
CA CYS A 57 26.37 16.99 34.49
C CYS A 57 26.96 18.38 34.78
N SER A 58 27.49 19.04 33.75
CA SER A 58 28.00 20.40 33.79
C SER A 58 27.11 21.34 32.99
N VAL A 59 26.89 22.54 33.52
CA VAL A 59 26.12 23.62 32.89
C VAL A 59 27.04 24.79 32.64
N LYS A 60 26.98 25.38 31.44
CA LYS A 60 27.83 26.50 31.03
C LYS A 60 27.61 27.76 31.86
N ASN A 61 26.36 28.16 32.06
CA ASN A 61 25.96 29.24 32.97
C ASN A 61 24.70 28.83 33.72
N LYS A 62 24.82 28.57 35.03
CA LYS A 62 23.68 28.13 35.86
C LYS A 62 22.62 29.20 36.06
N SER A 63 23.00 30.48 36.07
CA SER A 63 22.09 31.61 36.32
C SER A 63 21.45 32.18 35.05
N SER A 64 21.75 31.60 33.88
CA SER A 64 21.12 32.00 32.63
C SER A 64 19.84 31.18 32.38
N PRO A 65 18.68 31.81 32.11
CA PRO A 65 17.45 31.12 31.73
C PRO A 65 17.62 30.24 30.48
N ARG A 66 18.57 30.59 29.60
CA ARG A 66 18.97 29.76 28.46
C ARG A 66 20.43 29.34 28.60
N THR A 67 20.71 28.05 28.64
CA THR A 67 22.05 27.53 28.91
C THR A 67 22.29 26.17 28.26
N GLU A 68 23.56 25.75 28.19
CA GLU A 68 23.98 24.45 27.66
C GLU A 68 24.34 23.51 28.83
N LEU A 69 23.82 22.29 28.77
CA LEU A 69 24.05 21.18 29.68
C LEU A 69 24.78 20.05 28.95
N ARG A 70 25.81 19.48 29.60
CA ARG A 70 26.50 18.27 29.16
C ARG A 70 26.60 17.27 30.31
N CYS A 71 26.36 15.99 30.05
CA CYS A 71 26.41 14.95 31.07
C CYS A 71 27.52 13.94 30.77
N SER A 72 28.41 13.67 31.73
CA SER A 72 29.57 12.80 31.53
C SER A 72 29.26 11.32 31.76
N SER A 73 28.20 11.00 32.52
CA SER A 73 27.79 9.63 32.82
C SER A 73 26.42 9.29 32.21
N PRO A 74 26.25 8.08 31.64
CA PRO A 74 24.93 7.60 31.23
C PRO A 74 24.03 7.37 32.46
N GLY A 75 22.73 7.47 32.28
CA GLY A 75 21.73 7.33 33.34
C GLY A 75 20.63 8.37 33.25
N VAL A 76 19.71 8.34 34.22
CA VAL A 76 18.65 9.34 34.35
C VAL A 76 19.18 10.51 35.17
N GLN A 77 19.06 11.73 34.64
CA GLN A 77 19.57 12.96 35.25
C GLN A 77 18.39 13.88 35.58
N THR A 78 18.18 14.16 36.86
CA THR A 78 17.08 15.02 37.34
C THR A 78 17.48 16.48 37.26
N ILE A 79 16.73 17.28 36.50
CA ILE A 79 17.00 18.70 36.26
C ILE A 79 15.77 19.50 36.65
N ARG A 80 15.99 20.63 37.32
CA ARG A 80 14.91 21.56 37.69
C ARG A 80 15.40 23.01 37.67
N PRO A 81 14.59 23.97 37.23
CA PRO A 81 14.84 25.38 37.47
C PRO A 81 14.50 25.73 38.93
N ILE A 82 15.34 26.55 39.56
CA ILE A 82 15.08 27.17 40.86
C ILE A 82 14.53 28.56 40.59
N VAL A 83 13.45 28.94 41.27
CA VAL A 83 12.73 30.21 41.05
C VAL A 83 12.56 31.00 42.35
N VAL A 84 12.36 32.32 42.23
CA VAL A 84 12.05 33.22 43.35
C VAL A 84 10.58 33.06 43.76
N GLY A 85 10.33 32.46 44.91
CA GLY A 85 8.99 32.33 45.48
C GLY A 85 8.79 31.00 46.24
N PRO A 86 7.62 30.80 46.86
CA PRO A 86 7.29 29.53 47.52
C PRO A 86 6.97 28.40 46.53
N ASP A 87 6.73 28.72 45.25
CA ASP A 87 6.33 27.74 44.24
C ASP A 87 7.55 27.00 43.68
N SER A 88 7.53 25.68 43.77
CA SER A 88 8.52 24.82 43.13
C SER A 88 8.11 24.51 41.70
N GLU A 89 8.99 24.80 40.74
CA GLU A 89 8.81 24.40 39.35
C GLU A 89 8.97 22.88 39.15
N GLU A 90 8.39 22.35 38.07
CA GLU A 90 8.44 20.93 37.75
C GLU A 90 9.87 20.45 37.45
N GLU A 91 10.27 19.34 38.07
CA GLU A 91 11.51 18.62 37.75
C GLU A 91 11.30 17.71 36.53
N ARG A 92 12.35 17.54 35.71
CA ARG A 92 12.38 16.57 34.60
C ARG A 92 13.53 15.60 34.73
N ASN A 93 13.27 14.34 34.42
CA ASN A 93 14.20 13.23 34.52
C ASN A 93 14.68 12.83 33.12
N LEU A 94 15.83 13.36 32.69
CA LEU A 94 16.35 13.14 31.33
C LEU A 94 17.20 11.87 31.26
N SER A 95 16.81 10.93 30.40
CA SER A 95 17.51 9.66 30.19
C SER A 95 18.66 9.83 29.19
N VAL A 96 19.91 9.93 29.68
CA VAL A 96 21.13 10.07 28.88
C VAL A 96 21.77 8.69 28.62
N GLN A 97 22.05 8.34 27.38
CA GLN A 97 22.66 7.05 27.02
C GLN A 97 24.17 7.14 26.78
N SER A 98 24.89 6.02 26.91
CA SER A 98 26.23 5.87 26.36
C SER A 98 26.06 5.30 24.95
N SER A 99 26.32 6.12 23.93
CA SER A 99 26.10 5.75 22.53
C SER A 99 27.40 5.90 21.75
N HIS A 100 27.67 4.93 20.88
CA HIS A 100 28.72 5.01 19.86
C HIS A 100 28.22 5.68 18.58
N ILE A 101 26.96 6.12 18.54
CA ILE A 101 26.41 6.87 17.40
C ILE A 101 26.71 8.34 17.60
N CYS A 102 27.49 8.92 16.68
CA CYS A 102 27.84 10.35 16.71
C CYS A 102 27.40 11.07 15.44
N PHE A 103 27.35 10.37 14.31
CA PHE A 103 27.05 10.96 13.02
C PHE A 103 25.65 10.57 12.57
N LEU A 104 25.04 11.44 11.75
CA LEU A 104 23.70 11.21 11.20
C LEU A 104 23.72 11.37 9.67
N TRP A 105 22.79 10.68 9.02
CA TRP A 105 22.48 10.94 7.63
C TRP A 105 21.66 12.22 7.49
N TYR A 106 22.15 13.14 6.67
CA TYR A 106 21.34 14.20 6.09
C TYR A 106 20.86 13.77 4.71
N TYR A 107 19.62 14.11 4.37
CA TYR A 107 19.09 13.87 3.04
C TYR A 107 18.24 15.03 2.53
N ARG A 108 18.26 15.20 1.20
CA ARG A 108 17.40 16.11 0.43
C ARG A 108 16.79 15.34 -0.72
N VAL A 109 15.53 15.61 -1.03
CA VAL A 109 14.79 14.94 -2.11
C VAL A 109 14.51 15.93 -3.23
N ILE A 110 14.81 15.54 -4.47
CA ILE A 110 14.42 16.25 -5.69
C ILE A 110 13.43 15.36 -6.45
N SER A 111 12.27 15.91 -6.77
CA SER A 111 11.18 15.19 -7.42
C SER A 111 11.09 15.55 -8.90
N PHE A 112 11.15 14.56 -9.78
CA PHE A 112 11.00 14.70 -11.23
C PHE A 112 9.67 14.09 -11.69
N PHE A 113 8.68 14.95 -11.94
CA PHE A 113 7.32 14.52 -12.29
C PHE A 113 7.19 13.96 -13.72
N HIS A 114 8.11 14.28 -14.63
CA HIS A 114 8.04 13.85 -16.04
C HIS A 114 8.34 12.35 -16.23
N ASN A 115 9.19 11.78 -15.38
CA ASN A 115 9.60 10.38 -15.40
C ASN A 115 9.27 9.65 -14.09
N PHE A 116 8.46 10.26 -13.22
CA PHE A 116 8.08 9.74 -11.90
C PHE A 116 9.26 9.22 -11.08
N THR A 117 10.37 9.97 -11.06
CA THR A 117 11.60 9.59 -10.35
C THR A 117 11.93 10.61 -9.27
N GLN A 118 12.38 10.15 -8.12
CA GLN A 118 12.94 10.98 -7.05
C GLN A 118 14.43 10.72 -6.91
N VAL A 119 15.21 11.79 -6.85
CA VAL A 119 16.65 11.71 -6.55
C VAL A 119 16.85 12.14 -5.10
N ILE A 120 17.39 11.23 -4.31
CA ILE A 120 17.75 11.46 -2.92
C ILE A 120 19.23 11.80 -2.88
N ILE A 121 19.54 13.01 -2.44
CA ILE A 121 20.90 13.48 -2.20
C ILE A 121 21.21 13.28 -0.73
N VAL A 122 22.26 12.52 -0.42
CA VAL A 122 22.62 12.11 0.94
C VAL A 122 24.04 12.56 1.28
N TRP A 123 24.25 12.99 2.51
CA TRP A 123 25.58 13.21 3.10
C TRP A 123 25.59 12.94 4.60
N ILE A 124 26.77 12.90 5.19
CA ILE A 124 26.98 12.64 6.61
C ILE A 124 27.32 13.97 7.29
N TYR A 125 26.70 14.22 8.44
CA TYR A 125 27.01 15.38 9.26
C TYR A 125 27.15 14.99 10.73
N ASP A 126 27.92 15.80 11.46
CA ASP A 126 28.08 15.71 12.91
C ASP A 126 27.16 16.75 13.58
N PRO A 127 26.11 16.35 14.30
CA PRO A 127 25.19 17.28 14.95
C PRO A 127 25.83 18.29 15.89
N GLU A 128 26.99 17.97 16.50
CA GLU A 128 27.67 18.87 17.43
C GLU A 128 28.52 19.94 16.72
N ASN A 129 28.89 19.71 15.44
CA ASN A 129 29.73 20.59 14.63
C ASN A 129 29.05 21.04 13.31
N ALA A 130 27.75 20.80 13.19
CA ALA A 130 26.93 21.07 12.02
C ALA A 130 26.70 22.57 11.83
N ASP A 131 26.52 22.98 10.56
CA ASP A 131 26.04 24.33 10.28
C ASP A 131 24.58 24.50 10.76
N PRO A 132 24.15 25.70 11.22
CA PRO A 132 22.76 25.93 11.63
C PRO A 132 21.73 25.51 10.58
N SER A 133 22.04 25.61 9.29
CA SER A 133 21.14 25.17 8.21
C SER A 133 20.96 23.65 8.14
N GLU A 134 22.00 22.88 8.49
CA GLU A 134 21.94 21.42 8.57
C GLU A 134 21.13 20.99 9.81
N ILE A 135 21.30 21.69 10.94
CA ILE A 135 20.52 21.44 12.18
C ILE A 135 19.02 21.74 11.94
N LEU A 136 18.72 22.86 11.29
CA LEU A 136 17.34 23.25 10.92
C LEU A 136 16.75 22.43 9.76
N ARG A 137 17.55 21.53 9.16
CA ARG A 137 17.18 20.72 7.99
C ARG A 137 16.62 21.53 6.81
N ASN A 138 17.22 22.68 6.55
CA ASN A 138 16.96 23.53 5.39
C ASN A 138 18.20 23.71 4.47
N ALA A 139 19.32 23.06 4.81
CA ALA A 139 20.52 23.04 3.99
C ALA A 139 20.26 22.41 2.61
N ASN A 140 20.64 23.15 1.56
CA ASN A 140 20.58 22.70 0.17
C ASN A 140 21.82 21.91 -0.25
N GLU A 141 22.95 22.17 0.41
CA GLU A 141 24.28 21.58 0.17
C GLU A 141 24.98 21.33 1.53
N PRO A 142 25.92 20.37 1.60
CA PRO A 142 26.67 20.09 2.82
C PRO A 142 27.61 21.25 3.21
N SER A 143 27.77 21.47 4.52
CA SER A 143 28.79 22.38 5.04
C SER A 143 30.21 21.87 4.75
N LEU A 144 31.24 22.72 4.86
CA LEU A 144 32.63 22.31 4.64
C LEU A 144 33.03 21.13 5.55
N ASN A 145 32.58 21.14 6.81
CA ASN A 145 32.80 20.06 7.77
C ASN A 145 32.15 18.75 7.29
N SER A 146 30.87 18.81 6.91
CA SER A 146 30.12 17.66 6.39
C SER A 146 30.71 17.11 5.09
N ILE A 147 31.25 17.96 4.21
CA ILE A 147 31.95 17.53 2.99
C ILE A 147 33.19 16.71 3.33
N ILE A 148 34.02 17.19 4.26
CA ILE A 148 35.26 16.51 4.67
C ILE A 148 34.92 15.19 5.35
N LEU A 149 33.99 15.21 6.32
CA LEU A 149 33.54 14.03 7.05
C LEU A 149 32.98 12.96 6.10
N SER A 150 32.10 13.36 5.18
CA SER A 150 31.50 12.44 4.19
C SER A 150 32.57 11.81 3.30
N LYS A 151 33.54 12.58 2.80
CA LYS A 151 34.65 12.07 1.97
C LYS A 151 35.57 11.12 2.74
N GLN A 152 35.87 11.42 4.00
CA GLN A 152 36.69 10.54 4.85
C GLN A 152 35.99 9.21 5.08
N LEU A 153 34.73 9.22 5.51
CA LEU A 153 33.94 8.01 5.71
C LEU A 153 33.77 7.23 4.40
N ALA A 154 33.55 7.90 3.27
CA ALA A 154 33.51 7.25 1.96
C ALA A 154 34.81 6.50 1.63
N THR A 155 35.96 7.10 1.96
CA THR A 155 37.28 6.50 1.75
C THR A 155 37.50 5.27 2.64
N LEU A 156 36.92 5.29 3.86
CA LEU A 156 36.90 4.16 4.79
C LEU A 156 35.91 3.05 4.40
N GLY A 157 35.25 3.16 3.24
CA GLY A 157 34.34 2.15 2.72
C GLY A 157 32.86 2.44 2.98
N GLN A 158 32.51 3.65 3.45
CA GLN A 158 31.12 3.99 3.71
C GLN A 158 30.36 4.25 2.42
N LYS A 159 29.20 3.60 2.27
CA LYS A 159 28.31 3.75 1.11
C LYS A 159 26.85 3.72 1.56
N PRO A 160 26.09 4.82 1.41
CA PRO A 160 24.67 4.81 1.73
C PRO A 160 23.90 3.99 0.70
N ILE A 161 22.89 3.26 1.16
CA ILE A 161 21.86 2.63 0.34
C ILE A 161 20.49 3.09 0.83
N ILE A 162 19.52 3.14 -0.08
CA ILE A 162 18.12 3.31 0.30
C ILE A 162 17.49 1.93 0.30
N PHE A 163 17.14 1.46 1.50
CA PHE A 163 16.38 0.23 1.69
C PHE A 163 14.91 0.57 1.82
N THR A 164 14.05 -0.19 1.16
CA THR A 164 12.60 -0.04 1.29
C THR A 164 12.06 -1.10 2.24
N SER A 165 11.32 -0.68 3.27
CA SER A 165 10.87 -1.62 4.29
C SER A 165 9.79 -2.56 3.75
N LEU A 166 8.89 -2.05 2.90
CA LEU A 166 7.71 -2.79 2.44
C LEU A 166 8.03 -3.72 1.27
N GLN A 167 8.75 -3.24 0.25
CA GLN A 167 9.11 -4.04 -0.93
C GLN A 167 10.49 -4.70 -0.85
N ARG A 168 11.31 -4.38 0.16
CA ARG A 168 12.71 -4.86 0.32
C ARG A 168 13.61 -4.54 -0.88
N ASN A 169 13.28 -3.49 -1.62
CA ASN A 169 14.12 -3.01 -2.69
C ASN A 169 15.35 -2.33 -2.12
N ILE A 170 16.48 -2.49 -2.80
CA ILE A 170 17.74 -1.83 -2.45
C ILE A 170 18.12 -0.93 -3.62
N TYR A 171 18.20 0.38 -3.35
CA TYR A 171 18.70 1.35 -4.31
C TYR A 171 20.10 1.78 -3.94
N PHE A 172 20.99 1.69 -4.93
CA PHE A 172 22.39 2.03 -4.78
C PHE A 172 22.65 3.45 -5.30
N PRO A 173 23.64 4.15 -4.71
CA PRO A 173 24.06 5.45 -5.18
C PRO A 173 24.79 5.35 -6.51
N ASP A 174 24.73 6.44 -7.28
CA ASP A 174 25.51 6.63 -8.49
C ASP A 174 27.00 6.39 -8.22
N SER A 175 27.72 5.87 -9.22
CA SER A 175 29.11 5.42 -9.08
C SER A 175 30.12 6.50 -8.67
N LYS A 176 29.77 7.78 -8.79
CA LYS A 176 30.64 8.91 -8.43
C LYS A 176 29.99 9.80 -7.39
N MET A 177 30.66 9.95 -6.25
CA MET A 177 30.34 10.96 -5.24
C MET A 177 30.64 12.36 -5.80
N LYS A 178 29.69 13.29 -5.65
CA LYS A 178 29.81 14.66 -6.16
C LYS A 178 29.86 15.62 -4.98
N ASN A 179 31.00 16.31 -4.82
CA ASN A 179 31.20 17.33 -3.79
C ASN A 179 30.74 16.93 -2.37
N GLY A 180 31.11 15.76 -1.87
CA GLY A 180 30.69 15.35 -0.52
C GLY A 180 29.34 14.62 -0.45
N THR A 181 28.63 14.45 -1.57
CA THR A 181 27.26 13.90 -1.59
C THR A 181 27.12 12.65 -2.46
N TRP A 182 26.22 11.76 -2.05
CA TRP A 182 25.73 10.61 -2.83
C TRP A 182 24.37 10.92 -3.42
N HIS A 183 24.13 10.47 -4.66
CA HIS A 183 22.87 10.67 -5.38
C HIS A 183 22.26 9.29 -5.63
N ILE A 184 21.03 9.09 -5.17
CA ILE A 184 20.35 7.79 -5.25
C ILE A 184 19.00 8.02 -5.95
N SER A 185 18.80 7.39 -7.10
CA SER A 185 17.55 7.49 -7.85
C SER A 185 16.58 6.39 -7.42
N VAL A 186 15.36 6.79 -7.06
CA VAL A 186 14.28 5.89 -6.65
C VAL A 186 12.99 6.23 -7.40
N PRO A 187 12.16 5.24 -7.77
CA PRO A 187 10.87 5.51 -8.39
C PRO A 187 9.90 6.16 -7.39
N MET A 188 9.10 7.12 -7.87
CA MET A 188 7.96 7.63 -7.11
C MET A 188 6.92 6.52 -6.98
N THR A 189 6.57 6.15 -5.76
CA THR A 189 5.60 5.09 -5.47
C THR A 189 4.62 5.55 -4.42
N THR A 190 3.37 5.09 -4.54
CA THR A 190 2.32 5.33 -3.52
C THR A 190 2.24 4.19 -2.51
N ASP A 191 2.83 3.03 -2.82
CA ASP A 191 2.72 1.78 -2.06
C ASP A 191 4.01 1.31 -1.37
N ASP A 192 5.11 2.08 -1.46
CA ASP A 192 6.41 1.77 -0.82
C ASP A 192 7.04 3.01 -0.18
N VAL A 193 6.28 3.68 0.69
CA VAL A 193 6.59 5.02 1.22
C VAL A 193 7.67 5.01 2.31
N LEU A 194 7.77 3.92 3.08
CA LEU A 194 8.69 3.82 4.20
C LEU A 194 10.09 3.40 3.73
N LYS A 195 11.06 4.32 3.85
CA LYS A 195 12.43 4.14 3.39
C LYS A 195 13.40 4.26 4.57
N GLU A 196 14.53 3.60 4.45
CA GLU A 196 15.60 3.62 5.43
C GLU A 196 16.93 3.89 4.73
N ILE A 197 17.69 4.87 5.22
CA ILE A 197 19.06 5.12 4.79
C ILE A 197 19.96 4.24 5.65
N LYS A 198 20.62 3.26 5.02
CA LYS A 198 21.61 2.40 5.66
C LYS A 198 22.98 2.64 5.08
N GLY A 199 24.01 2.44 5.89
CA GLY A 199 25.38 2.36 5.38
C GLY A 199 26.07 1.09 5.79
N ASN A 200 27.31 0.94 5.33
CA ASN A 200 28.21 -0.05 5.88
C ASN A 200 28.54 0.30 7.34
N GLN A 201 28.88 -0.70 8.14
CA GLN A 201 29.30 -0.48 9.52
C GLN A 201 30.77 -0.02 9.51
N VAL A 202 30.98 1.29 9.36
CA VAL A 202 32.29 1.95 9.36
C VAL A 202 32.38 2.85 10.58
N ALA A 203 33.42 2.64 11.39
CA ALA A 203 33.72 3.49 12.53
C ALA A 203 34.75 4.56 12.15
N PHE A 204 34.55 5.77 12.63
CA PHE A 204 35.55 6.85 12.59
C PHE A 204 35.65 7.45 13.99
N GLN A 205 36.83 7.36 14.64
CA GLN A 205 37.03 7.81 16.03
C GLN A 205 36.04 7.18 17.02
N ASP A 206 35.85 5.86 16.94
CA ASP A 206 34.88 5.09 17.75
C ASP A 206 33.41 5.54 17.60
N CYS A 207 33.11 6.26 16.52
CA CYS A 207 31.77 6.73 16.18
C CYS A 207 31.23 6.02 14.94
N PHE A 208 29.96 5.64 15.02
CA PHE A 208 29.15 5.11 13.93
C PHE A 208 28.11 6.15 13.48
N ILE A 209 27.50 5.85 12.33
CA ILE A 209 26.39 6.61 11.76
C ILE A 209 25.10 5.89 12.09
N ALA A 210 24.07 6.63 12.54
CA ALA A 210 22.75 6.05 12.76
C ALA A 210 22.06 5.76 11.42
N ASP A 211 21.40 4.61 11.30
CA ASP A 211 20.43 4.41 10.23
C ASP A 211 19.26 5.40 10.42
N VAL A 212 18.72 5.91 9.31
CA VAL A 212 17.64 6.92 9.33
C VAL A 212 16.42 6.40 8.59
N LEU A 213 15.33 6.22 9.33
CA LEU A 213 14.00 5.95 8.78
C LEU A 213 13.34 7.27 8.36
N PHE A 214 12.73 7.29 7.18
CA PHE A 214 11.98 8.44 6.69
C PHE A 214 10.87 8.02 5.72
N LEU A 215 9.83 8.85 5.61
CA LEU A 215 8.78 8.67 4.61
C LEU A 215 9.15 9.42 3.32
N LEU A 216 9.21 8.68 2.22
CA LEU A 216 9.33 9.22 0.88
C LEU A 216 8.02 9.01 0.12
N THR A 217 7.14 10.01 0.24
CA THR A 217 5.82 9.99 -0.38
C THR A 217 5.85 10.54 -1.80
N PHE A 218 4.80 10.20 -2.55
CA PHE A 218 4.43 10.99 -3.71
C PHE A 218 4.07 12.41 -3.24
N PRO A 219 4.77 13.47 -3.69
CA PRO A 219 4.55 14.82 -3.19
C PRO A 219 3.21 15.35 -3.71
N LEU A 220 2.33 15.73 -2.79
CA LEU A 220 1.15 16.54 -3.14
C LEU A 220 1.61 17.98 -3.36
N LEU A 221 1.22 18.55 -4.50
CA LEU A 221 1.47 19.95 -4.80
C LEU A 221 0.63 20.82 -3.85
N THR A 222 1.22 21.92 -3.35
CA THR A 222 0.50 22.91 -2.55
C THR A 222 -0.24 23.87 -3.45
N MET A 223 -1.42 24.33 -3.03
CA MET A 223 -2.17 25.30 -3.82
C MET A 223 -1.42 26.63 -3.86
N PRO A 224 -1.31 27.26 -5.04
CA PRO A 224 -0.67 28.57 -5.15
C PRO A 224 -1.56 29.64 -4.50
N GLU A 225 -0.92 30.65 -3.90
CA GLU A 225 -1.62 31.85 -3.42
C GLU A 225 -2.00 32.70 -4.63
N ILE A 226 -3.31 32.94 -4.81
CA ILE A 226 -3.84 33.71 -5.95
C ILE A 226 -4.00 35.18 -5.50
N PRO A 227 -3.52 36.17 -6.27
CA PRO A 227 -3.79 37.58 -5.98
C PRO A 227 -5.30 37.88 -5.83
N ASP A 228 -5.67 38.81 -4.95
CA ASP A 228 -7.06 39.24 -4.69
C ASP A 228 -8.00 38.18 -4.09
N SER A 229 -7.49 37.01 -3.73
CA SER A 229 -8.25 35.98 -3.02
C SER A 229 -8.39 36.29 -1.53
N LEU A 230 -9.50 35.85 -0.95
CA LEU A 230 -9.95 36.19 0.40
C LEU A 230 -9.71 35.01 1.38
N PRO A 231 -9.38 35.27 2.67
CA PRO A 231 -9.00 34.24 3.65
C PRO A 231 -10.16 33.37 4.12
N ILE A 232 -10.05 32.05 4.03
CA ILE A 232 -11.06 31.14 4.60
C ILE A 232 -10.61 30.72 6.01
N THR A 233 -11.49 30.81 7.01
CA THR A 233 -11.11 30.65 8.43
C THR A 233 -12.17 29.91 9.23
N SER A 234 -11.79 29.43 10.41
CA SER A 234 -12.72 28.98 11.42
C SER A 234 -13.33 30.18 12.18
N PRO A 235 -14.40 29.98 12.98
CA PRO A 235 -15.00 31.04 13.77
C PRO A 235 -14.01 31.72 14.71
N GLN A 236 -14.19 33.00 14.99
CA GLN A 236 -13.33 33.76 15.89
C GLN A 236 -13.23 33.09 17.28
N GLY A 237 -12.02 32.94 17.79
CA GLY A 237 -11.77 32.32 19.10
C GLY A 237 -11.79 30.79 19.10
N SER A 238 -12.08 30.14 17.97
CA SER A 238 -12.01 28.68 17.85
C SER A 238 -10.57 28.16 17.95
N GLN A 239 -10.45 26.90 18.37
CA GLN A 239 -9.20 26.15 18.34
C GLN A 239 -8.84 25.75 16.91
N LEU A 240 -7.58 25.34 16.70
CA LEU A 240 -7.10 24.92 15.38
C LEU A 240 -7.81 23.65 14.92
N ILE A 241 -8.25 23.63 13.66
CA ILE A 241 -8.80 22.44 12.98
C ILE A 241 -7.72 21.91 12.02
N LEU A 242 -7.49 20.60 12.04
CA LEU A 242 -6.41 19.97 11.27
C LEU A 242 -6.93 18.81 10.45
N ALA A 243 -6.40 18.69 9.24
CA ALA A 243 -6.49 17.48 8.45
C ALA A 243 -5.14 17.16 7.82
N TRP A 244 -4.87 15.87 7.66
CA TRP A 244 -3.71 15.37 6.94
C TRP A 244 -4.13 14.30 5.95
N ALA A 245 -3.32 14.11 4.90
CA ALA A 245 -3.54 13.04 3.94
C ALA A 245 -3.07 11.70 4.51
N THR A 246 -3.91 10.67 4.40
CA THR A 246 -3.81 9.36 5.06
C THR A 246 -2.48 8.63 4.82
N CYS A 247 -1.99 8.67 3.58
CA CYS A 247 -0.73 8.08 3.14
C CYS A 247 0.37 9.12 2.89
N VAL A 248 0.10 10.41 3.13
CA VAL A 248 1.05 11.52 2.93
C VAL A 248 1.00 12.42 4.15
N LEU A 249 1.59 11.93 5.25
CA LEU A 249 1.55 12.57 6.56
C LEU A 249 2.19 13.97 6.58
N SER A 250 3.10 14.24 5.65
CA SER A 250 3.72 15.56 5.49
C SER A 250 2.78 16.61 4.90
N SER A 251 1.66 16.19 4.31
CA SER A 251 0.64 17.07 3.74
C SER A 251 -0.46 17.34 4.75
N VAL A 252 -0.45 18.55 5.29
CA VAL A 252 -1.32 18.98 6.38
C VAL A 252 -1.97 20.30 6.02
N VAL A 253 -3.24 20.45 6.39
CA VAL A 253 -4.00 21.71 6.34
C VAL A 253 -4.36 22.07 7.77
N VAL A 254 -4.12 23.34 8.13
CA VAL A 254 -4.46 23.92 9.43
C VAL A 254 -5.39 25.09 9.17
N VAL A 255 -6.62 24.99 9.66
CA VAL A 255 -7.59 26.09 9.64
C VAL A 255 -7.54 26.76 11.01
N ALA A 256 -7.20 28.04 11.02
CA ALA A 256 -7.25 28.90 12.19
C ALA A 256 -8.31 29.99 11.98
N ASP A 257 -8.57 30.78 13.02
CA ASP A 257 -9.60 31.82 12.97
C ASP A 257 -9.17 33.10 12.24
N MET A 258 -7.88 33.20 11.89
CA MET A 258 -7.32 34.31 11.12
C MET A 258 -6.95 33.92 9.68
N GLU A 259 -6.55 32.67 9.42
CA GLU A 259 -6.10 32.21 8.10
C GLU A 259 -6.10 30.68 8.02
N THR A 260 -6.13 30.14 6.81
CA THR A 260 -5.91 28.71 6.55
C THR A 260 -4.56 28.47 5.88
N PHE A 261 -3.83 27.46 6.37
CA PHE A 261 -2.47 27.15 5.94
C PHE A 261 -2.36 25.72 5.42
N GLN A 262 -1.46 25.52 4.46
CA GLN A 262 -1.14 24.23 3.86
C GLN A 262 0.38 23.99 3.83
N THR A 263 0.77 22.74 3.98
CA THR A 263 2.15 22.28 3.76
C THR A 263 2.16 20.94 3.01
N ASN A 264 3.31 20.58 2.43
CA ASN A 264 3.61 19.22 1.97
C ASN A 264 4.90 18.63 2.58
N ASP A 265 5.51 19.34 3.54
CA ASP A 265 6.80 19.01 4.15
C ASP A 265 6.79 19.13 5.69
N SER A 266 5.62 18.91 6.32
CA SER A 266 5.43 19.03 7.78
C SER A 266 5.67 20.45 8.32
N PHE A 267 5.23 21.47 7.58
CA PHE A 267 5.30 22.90 7.93
C PHE A 267 6.73 23.47 8.01
N ARG A 268 7.72 22.81 7.38
CA ARG A 268 9.02 23.47 7.12
C ARG A 268 8.84 24.62 6.15
N THR A 269 7.99 24.43 5.15
CA THR A 269 7.44 25.46 4.29
C THR A 269 5.92 25.36 4.27
N TRP A 270 5.25 26.48 4.00
CA TRP A 270 3.80 26.54 3.97
C TRP A 270 3.29 27.64 3.02
N THR A 271 2.06 27.46 2.56
CA THR A 271 1.31 28.43 1.75
C THR A 271 -0.05 28.72 2.41
N ARG A 272 -0.69 29.82 2.00
CA ARG A 272 -2.04 30.18 2.46
C ARG A 272 -3.09 29.66 1.50
N ILE A 273 -4.18 29.12 2.04
CA ILE A 273 -5.35 28.73 1.24
C ILE A 273 -6.37 29.85 1.31
N ARG A 274 -6.70 30.39 0.14
CA ARG A 274 -7.66 31.48 -0.02
C ARG A 274 -8.66 31.16 -1.11
N VAL A 275 -9.82 31.80 -1.04
CA VAL A 275 -10.95 31.58 -1.95
C VAL A 275 -11.20 32.81 -2.83
N PRO A 276 -11.64 32.64 -4.09
CA PRO A 276 -11.98 33.78 -4.94
C PRO A 276 -13.09 34.66 -4.32
N PRO A 277 -13.05 35.98 -4.55
CA PRO A 277 -14.11 36.88 -4.08
C PRO A 277 -15.45 36.54 -4.73
N ASN A 278 -16.55 36.87 -4.04
CA ASN A 278 -17.95 36.69 -4.47
C ASN A 278 -18.50 35.25 -4.48
N ILE A 279 -17.71 34.21 -4.17
CA ILE A 279 -18.24 32.83 -4.08
C ILE A 279 -18.92 32.56 -2.73
N LEU A 280 -18.38 33.12 -1.65
CA LEU A 280 -18.88 33.01 -0.29
C LEU A 280 -19.12 34.40 0.27
N THR A 281 -20.12 34.53 1.15
CA THR A 281 -20.27 35.74 1.98
C THR A 281 -19.16 35.81 3.02
N ASP A 282 -18.96 36.98 3.64
CA ASP A 282 -17.98 37.10 4.71
C ASP A 282 -18.34 36.21 5.92
N ASP A 283 -19.61 36.10 6.27
CA ASP A 283 -20.04 35.22 7.37
C ASP A 283 -19.77 33.73 7.05
N GLU A 284 -19.96 33.31 5.79
CA GLU A 284 -19.65 31.95 5.36
C GLU A 284 -18.14 31.67 5.37
N ARG A 285 -17.32 32.63 4.94
CA ARG A 285 -15.85 32.49 4.88
C ARG A 285 -15.22 32.23 6.24
N HIS A 286 -15.78 32.76 7.32
CA HIS A 286 -15.25 32.62 8.68
C HIS A 286 -15.97 31.53 9.50
N ASN A 287 -16.72 30.63 8.85
CA ASN A 287 -17.48 29.58 9.55
C ASN A 287 -17.13 28.16 9.07
N VAL A 288 -15.84 27.88 8.87
CA VAL A 288 -15.36 26.50 8.64
C VAL A 288 -15.49 25.68 9.93
N SER A 289 -16.21 24.57 9.84
CA SER A 289 -16.46 23.65 10.96
C SER A 289 -15.62 22.37 10.89
N ASP A 290 -15.23 21.94 9.70
CA ASP A 290 -14.43 20.74 9.47
C ASP A 290 -13.68 20.83 8.14
N VAL A 291 -12.58 20.09 8.01
CA VAL A 291 -11.72 20.08 6.81
C VAL A 291 -11.20 18.68 6.54
N ASN A 292 -11.06 18.32 5.26
CA ASN A 292 -10.49 17.04 4.86
C ASN A 292 -9.64 17.15 3.59
N ILE A 293 -8.67 16.25 3.41
CA ILE A 293 -7.71 16.28 2.28
C ILE A 293 -7.82 14.98 1.49
N SER A 294 -7.87 15.11 0.17
CA SER A 294 -7.79 13.99 -0.76
C SER A 294 -6.89 14.33 -1.96
N TRP A 295 -6.74 13.36 -2.87
CA TRP A 295 -6.12 13.59 -4.18
C TRP A 295 -6.90 14.54 -5.08
N ASP A 296 -8.24 14.61 -4.92
CA ASP A 296 -9.10 15.47 -5.75
C ASP A 296 -9.02 16.95 -5.31
N GLY A 297 -8.63 17.22 -4.05
CA GLY A 297 -8.55 18.57 -3.49
C GLY A 297 -8.76 18.60 -1.98
N ILE A 298 -8.96 19.81 -1.46
CA ILE A 298 -9.21 20.09 -0.04
C ILE A 298 -10.71 20.39 0.12
N PHE A 299 -11.36 19.66 1.03
CA PHE A 299 -12.78 19.81 1.32
C PHE A 299 -12.99 20.65 2.58
N PHE A 300 -13.93 21.60 2.52
CA PHE A 300 -14.31 22.47 3.62
C PHE A 300 -15.80 22.28 3.93
N LEU A 301 -16.14 22.03 5.19
CA LEU A 301 -17.52 22.00 5.67
C LEU A 301 -17.89 23.36 6.26
N ILE A 302 -18.78 24.09 5.58
CA ILE A 302 -19.19 25.45 5.92
C ILE A 302 -20.71 25.48 6.00
N ASN A 303 -21.28 25.88 7.14
CA ASN A 303 -22.74 25.99 7.33
C ASN A 303 -23.53 24.72 6.91
N GLY A 304 -22.93 23.54 7.11
CA GLY A 304 -23.53 22.25 6.73
C GLY A 304 -23.55 21.96 5.23
N ILE A 305 -22.70 22.64 4.45
CA ILE A 305 -22.51 22.46 3.01
C ILE A 305 -21.04 22.14 2.75
N LEU A 306 -20.79 21.20 1.83
CA LEU A 306 -19.44 20.79 1.47
C LEU A 306 -18.93 21.59 0.26
N TYR A 307 -17.73 22.16 0.38
CA TYR A 307 -17.02 22.84 -0.69
C TYR A 307 -15.71 22.13 -0.98
N ILE A 308 -15.25 22.17 -2.22
CA ILE A 308 -13.93 21.67 -2.62
C ILE A 308 -13.09 22.80 -3.22
N LYS A 309 -11.86 22.93 -2.73
CA LYS A 309 -10.79 23.70 -3.36
C LYS A 309 -9.91 22.76 -4.16
N THR A 310 -9.73 23.07 -5.45
CA THR A 310 -8.75 22.43 -6.34
C THR A 310 -7.69 23.46 -6.76
N PHE A 311 -6.74 23.07 -7.62
CA PHE A 311 -5.75 24.01 -8.15
C PHE A 311 -6.38 25.20 -8.89
N THR A 312 -7.49 24.97 -9.59
CA THR A 312 -8.07 25.94 -10.51
C THR A 312 -9.41 26.51 -10.04
N ALA A 313 -10.09 25.85 -9.11
CA ALA A 313 -11.46 26.21 -8.75
C ALA A 313 -11.73 26.09 -7.24
N PHE A 314 -12.76 26.80 -6.79
CA PHE A 314 -13.44 26.57 -5.52
C PHE A 314 -14.91 26.32 -5.82
N LYS A 315 -15.42 25.12 -5.54
CA LYS A 315 -16.74 24.66 -6.00
C LYS A 315 -17.59 24.18 -4.83
N ARG A 316 -18.85 24.62 -4.80
CA ARG A 316 -19.88 24.05 -3.92
C ARG A 316 -20.31 22.67 -4.44
N LEU A 317 -20.36 21.67 -3.56
CA LEU A 317 -20.87 20.33 -3.86
C LEU A 317 -22.32 20.23 -3.38
N GLY A 318 -23.14 19.49 -4.11
CA GLY A 318 -24.56 19.31 -3.79
C GLY A 318 -25.23 18.25 -4.64
N ARG A 319 -26.48 18.47 -5.06
CA ARG A 319 -27.27 17.47 -5.80
C ARG A 319 -26.62 16.96 -7.08
N ASN A 320 -25.85 17.80 -7.77
CA ASN A 320 -25.16 17.41 -9.01
C ASN A 320 -24.14 16.28 -8.78
N GLU A 321 -23.62 16.17 -7.57
CA GLU A 321 -22.67 15.15 -7.14
C GLU A 321 -23.34 14.05 -6.29
N ASN A 322 -24.67 14.00 -6.23
CA ASN A 322 -25.48 13.13 -5.35
C ASN A 322 -25.29 13.39 -3.85
N LEU A 323 -24.98 14.63 -3.47
CA LEU A 323 -24.96 15.10 -2.09
C LEU A 323 -26.19 15.97 -1.77
N PRO A 324 -26.57 16.09 -0.48
CA PRO A 324 -27.59 17.05 -0.08
C PRO A 324 -27.05 18.49 -0.19
N ASP A 325 -27.91 19.46 -0.47
CA ASP A 325 -27.51 20.87 -0.62
C ASP A 325 -27.22 21.56 0.73
N GLY A 326 -27.41 20.86 1.85
CA GLY A 326 -27.21 21.34 3.22
C GLY A 326 -27.47 20.24 4.26
N GLY A 327 -27.27 20.55 5.54
CA GLY A 327 -27.54 19.63 6.66
C GLY A 327 -26.47 18.55 6.88
N ILE A 328 -25.32 18.66 6.21
CA ILE A 328 -24.14 17.84 6.46
C ILE A 328 -23.57 18.22 7.82
N ILE A 329 -23.33 17.24 8.68
CA ILE A 329 -22.82 17.47 10.04
C ILE A 329 -21.38 17.02 10.23
N GLY A 330 -20.81 16.27 9.28
CA GLY A 330 -19.42 15.84 9.34
C GLY A 330 -18.91 15.22 8.06
N ILE A 331 -17.58 15.19 7.93
CA ILE A 331 -16.84 14.54 6.87
C ILE A 331 -15.64 13.80 7.48
N THR A 332 -15.39 12.56 7.07
CA THR A 332 -14.21 11.82 7.49
C THR A 332 -13.56 11.13 6.32
N SER A 333 -12.27 10.84 6.47
CA SER A 333 -11.47 10.07 5.54
C SER A 333 -10.72 8.99 6.30
N ARG A 334 -10.19 8.01 5.57
CA ARG A 334 -9.44 6.90 6.19
C ARG A 334 -8.31 7.43 7.06
N LYS A 335 -8.07 6.84 8.22
CA LYS A 335 -7.01 7.34 9.12
C LYS A 335 -5.68 6.62 8.92
N TRP A 336 -5.75 5.36 8.52
CA TRP A 336 -4.60 4.48 8.37
C TRP A 336 -4.27 4.25 6.89
N CYS A 337 -2.97 4.26 6.56
CA CYS A 337 -2.51 4.06 5.20
C CYS A 337 -2.47 2.57 4.83
N TRP A 338 -3.45 2.13 4.04
CA TRP A 338 -3.45 0.82 3.38
C TRP A 338 -3.37 1.00 1.86
N ALA A 339 -2.14 1.01 1.34
CA ALA A 339 -1.89 1.22 -0.08
C ALA A 339 -2.37 0.05 -0.95
N ARG A 340 -2.20 -1.19 -0.45
CA ARG A 340 -2.69 -2.42 -1.07
C ARG A 340 -3.83 -3.00 -0.25
N HIS A 341 -4.83 -3.54 -0.94
CA HIS A 341 -5.99 -4.23 -0.39
C HIS A 341 -6.59 -5.12 -1.48
N LEU A 342 -7.27 -6.19 -1.08
CA LEU A 342 -8.05 -7.04 -1.99
C LEU A 342 -9.53 -6.62 -1.88
N LEU A 343 -10.16 -6.34 -3.03
CA LEU A 343 -11.57 -5.97 -3.11
C LEU A 343 -12.20 -6.74 -4.27
N LYS A 344 -13.31 -7.45 -4.04
CA LYS A 344 -13.84 -8.45 -4.97
C LYS A 344 -14.55 -7.86 -6.19
N SER A 345 -15.18 -6.69 -6.10
CA SER A 345 -16.00 -6.17 -7.21
C SER A 345 -16.15 -4.64 -7.33
N LYS A 346 -15.93 -3.88 -6.25
CA LYS A 346 -16.19 -2.43 -6.21
C LYS A 346 -14.91 -1.60 -6.11
N ILE A 347 -15.06 -0.29 -6.20
CA ILE A 347 -14.02 0.68 -5.86
C ILE A 347 -14.15 0.98 -4.37
N ARG A 348 -13.03 1.07 -3.66
CA ARG A 348 -13.00 1.46 -2.25
C ARG A 348 -13.34 2.95 -2.08
N SER A 349 -14.19 3.29 -1.11
CA SER A 349 -14.44 4.69 -0.74
C SER A 349 -13.19 5.38 -0.16
N ILE A 350 -13.11 6.68 -0.38
CA ILE A 350 -12.03 7.56 0.10
C ILE A 350 -12.49 8.41 1.29
N PHE A 351 -13.74 8.88 1.25
CA PHE A 351 -14.35 9.73 2.26
C PHE A 351 -15.79 9.32 2.54
N ALA A 352 -16.24 9.58 3.75
CA ALA A 352 -17.63 9.45 4.17
C ALA A 352 -18.16 10.82 4.58
N VAL A 353 -19.39 11.11 4.19
CA VAL A 353 -20.10 12.36 4.49
C VAL A 353 -21.46 11.98 5.05
N TRP A 354 -21.90 12.62 6.13
CA TRP A 354 -23.18 12.28 6.74
C TRP A 354 -23.98 13.49 7.20
N THR A 355 -25.29 13.30 7.19
CA THR A 355 -26.27 14.16 7.86
C THR A 355 -26.75 13.45 9.13
N LYS A 356 -27.73 14.00 9.85
CA LYS A 356 -28.35 13.31 10.98
C LYS A 356 -29.07 12.01 10.58
N SER A 357 -29.46 11.87 9.31
CA SER A 357 -30.32 10.78 8.82
C SER A 357 -29.74 9.97 7.66
N GLU A 358 -28.73 10.48 6.94
CA GLU A 358 -28.22 9.86 5.71
C GLU A 358 -26.69 9.76 5.73
N LEU A 359 -26.18 8.64 5.19
CA LEU A 359 -24.74 8.39 5.00
C LEU A 359 -24.40 8.27 3.51
N TYR A 360 -23.34 8.97 3.11
CA TYR A 360 -22.80 8.99 1.77
C TYR A 360 -21.35 8.53 1.77
N LEU A 361 -21.01 7.65 0.83
CA LEU A 361 -19.62 7.31 0.52
C LEU A 361 -19.19 8.01 -0.74
N GLY A 362 -17.97 8.50 -0.72
CA GLY A 362 -17.36 9.20 -1.83
C GLY A 362 -16.16 8.46 -2.40
N TYR A 363 -16.07 8.50 -3.72
CA TYR A 363 -15.14 7.77 -4.56
C TYR A 363 -14.31 8.74 -5.42
N PRO A 364 -13.21 8.29 -6.06
CA PRO A 364 -12.43 9.14 -6.96
C PRO A 364 -13.29 9.90 -7.97
N LEU A 365 -12.83 11.09 -8.38
CA LEU A 365 -13.52 11.96 -9.34
C LEU A 365 -14.83 12.53 -8.77
N LEU A 366 -14.90 12.77 -7.45
CA LEU A 366 -16.04 13.41 -6.77
C LEU A 366 -17.39 12.70 -6.96
N LYS A 367 -17.38 11.37 -7.05
CA LYS A 367 -18.61 10.59 -7.13
C LYS A 367 -19.08 10.21 -5.73
N PHE A 368 -20.24 10.70 -5.32
CA PHE A 368 -20.87 10.31 -4.05
C PHE A 368 -22.04 9.36 -4.28
N MET A 369 -22.24 8.46 -3.33
CA MET A 369 -23.34 7.49 -3.33
C MET A 369 -23.94 7.42 -1.93
N LYS A 370 -25.25 7.59 -1.83
CA LYS A 370 -25.99 7.34 -0.59
C LYS A 370 -26.06 5.84 -0.34
N ILE A 371 -25.53 5.38 0.80
CA ILE A 371 -25.49 3.96 1.14
C ILE A 371 -26.51 3.57 2.22
N MET A 372 -26.90 4.50 3.10
CA MET A 372 -27.73 4.18 4.26
C MET A 372 -28.59 5.35 4.72
N THR A 373 -29.73 5.04 5.34
CA THR A 373 -30.60 6.01 6.02
C THR A 373 -31.00 5.50 7.41
N THR A 374 -31.39 6.42 8.29
CA THR A 374 -31.85 6.08 9.64
C THR A 374 -33.07 5.16 9.65
N GLU A 375 -33.97 5.24 8.66
CA GLU A 375 -35.13 4.34 8.56
C GLU A 375 -34.69 2.90 8.29
N LYS A 376 -33.73 2.72 7.38
CA LYS A 376 -33.14 1.40 7.10
C LYS A 376 -32.34 0.87 8.28
N LEU A 377 -31.58 1.73 8.97
CA LEU A 377 -30.85 1.36 10.19
C LEU A 377 -31.79 0.94 11.33
N LYS A 378 -32.91 1.62 11.53
CA LYS A 378 -33.93 1.21 12.50
C LYS A 378 -34.43 -0.20 12.23
N SER A 379 -34.73 -0.51 10.96
CA SER A 379 -35.13 -1.86 10.55
C SER A 379 -34.02 -2.90 10.77
N LEU A 380 -32.76 -2.53 10.53
CA LEU A 380 -31.62 -3.44 10.70
C LEU A 380 -31.34 -3.76 12.18
N LEU A 381 -31.53 -2.76 13.06
CA LEU A 381 -31.29 -2.88 14.49
C LEU A 381 -32.52 -3.33 15.29
N ASN A 382 -33.64 -3.65 14.62
CA ASN A 382 -34.94 -3.96 15.24
C ASN A 382 -35.41 -2.88 16.24
N ILE A 383 -35.14 -1.61 15.94
CA ILE A 383 -35.55 -0.47 16.76
C ILE A 383 -36.96 -0.01 16.38
N SER A 384 -37.78 0.37 17.36
CA SER A 384 -39.14 0.86 17.11
C SER A 384 -39.15 2.06 16.16
N PRO A 385 -40.09 2.15 15.20
CA PRO A 385 -40.24 3.33 14.34
C PRO A 385 -40.44 4.62 15.13
N THR A 386 -41.08 4.55 16.30
CA THR A 386 -41.38 5.70 17.19
C THR A 386 -40.17 6.26 17.90
N ASP A 387 -39.10 5.48 18.02
CA ASP A 387 -37.90 5.90 18.76
C ASP A 387 -37.02 6.81 17.90
N THR A 388 -36.22 7.65 18.53
CA THR A 388 -35.30 8.55 17.81
C THR A 388 -33.97 7.83 17.60
N LEU A 389 -33.55 7.74 16.33
CA LEU A 389 -32.23 7.24 15.92
C LEU A 389 -31.61 8.27 14.97
N THR A 390 -30.40 8.72 15.29
CA THR A 390 -29.65 9.67 14.44
C THR A 390 -28.21 9.21 14.28
N ILE A 391 -27.61 9.47 13.12
CA ILE A 391 -26.17 9.29 12.91
C ILE A 391 -25.46 10.35 13.76
N HIS A 392 -24.69 9.89 14.74
CA HIS A 392 -23.98 10.73 15.70
C HIS A 392 -22.59 11.09 15.18
N ASN A 393 -21.83 10.08 14.75
CA ASN A 393 -20.50 10.26 14.18
C ASN A 393 -20.18 9.11 13.20
N VAL A 394 -19.22 9.28 12.31
CA VAL A 394 -18.75 8.25 11.37
C VAL A 394 -17.24 8.29 11.34
N GLU A 395 -16.62 7.12 11.43
CA GLU A 395 -15.16 7.00 11.45
C GLU A 395 -14.71 5.73 10.72
N TYR A 396 -13.56 5.78 10.06
CA TYR A 396 -12.97 4.61 9.43
C TYR A 396 -12.15 3.80 10.47
N PRO A 397 -12.41 2.49 10.62
CA PRO A 397 -11.63 1.64 11.50
C PRO A 397 -10.22 1.33 10.95
N GLY A 398 -9.45 0.56 11.72
CA GLY A 398 -8.20 -0.05 11.28
C GLY A 398 -8.37 -0.92 10.02
N HIS A 399 -9.55 -1.53 9.83
CA HIS A 399 -9.82 -2.37 8.67
C HIS A 399 -9.95 -1.56 7.36
N PRO A 400 -9.23 -1.93 6.28
CA PRO A 400 -9.18 -1.13 5.05
C PRO A 400 -10.47 -1.10 4.25
N LEU A 401 -11.44 -1.97 4.52
CA LEU A 401 -12.70 -2.09 3.74
C LEU A 401 -13.94 -1.84 4.59
N GLU A 402 -13.78 -1.26 5.78
CA GLU A 402 -14.91 -1.01 6.69
C GLU A 402 -15.10 0.47 6.99
N ILE A 403 -16.31 0.81 7.42
CA ILE A 403 -16.71 2.12 7.94
C ILE A 403 -17.57 1.89 9.19
N ALA A 404 -17.29 2.61 10.28
CA ALA A 404 -18.06 2.52 11.50
C ALA A 404 -18.97 3.74 11.69
N LEU A 405 -20.22 3.50 12.07
CA LEU A 405 -21.21 4.51 12.42
C LEU A 405 -21.45 4.45 13.92
N LEU A 406 -21.31 5.60 14.56
CA LEU A 406 -21.82 5.83 15.91
C LEU A 406 -23.25 6.35 15.79
N LEU A 407 -24.19 5.65 16.39
CA LEU A 407 -25.62 5.96 16.32
C LEU A 407 -26.12 6.41 17.69
N SER A 408 -26.78 7.55 17.73
CA SER A 408 -27.46 8.05 18.92
C SER A 408 -28.90 7.56 18.94
N TYR A 409 -29.26 6.83 20.00
CA TYR A 409 -30.59 6.26 20.22
C TYR A 409 -31.21 6.77 21.52
N CYS A 410 -32.50 7.14 21.46
CA CYS A 410 -33.32 7.42 22.63
C CYS A 410 -34.82 7.26 22.35
N SER A 411 -35.58 6.71 23.31
CA SER A 411 -37.04 6.51 23.17
C SER A 411 -37.84 7.78 23.51
N ALA A 412 -37.49 8.49 24.59
CA ALA A 412 -38.14 9.76 24.98
C ALA A 412 -37.18 10.98 24.96
N CYS A 413 -35.87 10.75 24.82
CA CYS A 413 -34.80 11.75 24.68
C CYS A 413 -34.79 12.88 25.73
N THR A 414 -35.27 12.63 26.94
CA THR A 414 -35.40 13.67 27.98
C THR A 414 -34.09 13.97 28.71
N VAL A 415 -33.27 12.95 29.02
CA VAL A 415 -32.04 13.14 29.83
C VAL A 415 -30.83 12.41 29.23
N ASN A 416 -30.96 11.11 28.92
CA ASN A 416 -29.86 10.30 28.40
C ASN A 416 -30.14 9.79 26.99
N LYS A 417 -29.06 9.55 26.25
CA LYS A 417 -29.04 8.84 24.97
C LYS A 417 -28.01 7.73 25.02
N LYS A 418 -28.23 6.69 24.23
CA LYS A 418 -27.29 5.58 24.05
C LYS A 418 -26.54 5.75 22.73
N ILE A 419 -25.23 5.52 22.75
CA ILE A 419 -24.40 5.42 21.56
C ILE A 419 -24.17 3.95 21.24
N TYR A 420 -24.61 3.53 20.06
CA TYR A 420 -24.33 2.21 19.47
C TYR A 420 -23.28 2.32 18.37
N VAL A 421 -22.58 1.23 18.07
CA VAL A 421 -21.64 1.15 16.96
C VAL A 421 -22.11 0.11 15.95
N VAL A 422 -22.20 0.51 14.68
CA VAL A 422 -22.51 -0.39 13.56
C VAL A 422 -21.39 -0.26 12.52
N ILE A 423 -20.86 -1.39 12.07
CA ILE A 423 -19.79 -1.44 11.07
C ILE A 423 -20.35 -1.92 9.74
N TYR A 424 -20.08 -1.18 8.67
CA TYR A 424 -20.37 -1.57 7.29
C TYR A 424 -19.10 -2.05 6.61
N ASN A 425 -19.16 -3.22 5.96
CA ASN A 425 -18.07 -3.79 5.18
C ASN A 425 -18.35 -3.59 3.68
N GLU A 426 -17.48 -2.86 2.99
CA GLU A 426 -17.63 -2.48 1.58
C GLU A 426 -17.39 -3.63 0.60
N ASP A 427 -16.71 -4.70 1.00
CA ASP A 427 -16.47 -5.88 0.16
C ASP A 427 -17.67 -6.82 0.15
N THR A 428 -18.22 -7.09 1.34
CA THR A 428 -19.37 -8.00 1.51
C THR A 428 -20.73 -7.28 1.41
N GLU A 429 -20.73 -5.95 1.50
CA GLU A 429 -21.92 -5.10 1.57
C GLU A 429 -22.81 -5.41 2.79
N GLN A 430 -22.23 -5.97 3.84
CA GLN A 430 -22.92 -6.35 5.07
C GLN A 430 -22.76 -5.30 6.16
N TRP A 431 -23.80 -5.17 6.97
CA TRP A 431 -23.85 -4.32 8.15
C TRP A 431 -23.84 -5.21 9.39
N MET A 432 -22.91 -4.94 10.29
CA MET A 432 -22.73 -5.68 11.54
C MET A 432 -22.94 -4.76 12.73
N ASN A 433 -23.96 -5.04 13.54
CA ASN A 433 -24.12 -4.40 14.83
C ASN A 433 -23.05 -4.92 15.79
N GLN A 434 -22.35 -4.01 16.47
CA GLN A 434 -21.35 -4.38 17.46
C GLN A 434 -22.01 -4.49 18.84
N ASP A 435 -21.48 -5.39 19.68
CA ASP A 435 -21.93 -5.51 21.07
C ASP A 435 -21.31 -4.38 21.92
N PHE A 436 -21.79 -3.17 21.67
CA PHE A 436 -21.31 -1.95 22.31
C PHE A 436 -22.47 -0.99 22.57
N ALA A 437 -22.55 -0.48 23.79
CA ALA A 437 -23.46 0.58 24.17
C ALA A 437 -22.80 1.52 25.18
N LEU A 438 -22.88 2.82 24.94
CA LEU A 438 -22.41 3.85 25.87
C LEU A 438 -23.56 4.80 26.23
N ASP A 439 -23.89 4.89 27.51
CA ASP A 439 -24.87 5.85 28.03
C ASP A 439 -24.20 7.22 28.25
N VAL A 440 -24.73 8.24 27.59
CA VAL A 440 -24.28 9.64 27.75
C VAL A 440 -25.47 10.58 27.93
N HIS A 441 -25.22 11.77 28.48
CA HIS A 441 -26.23 12.81 28.57
C HIS A 441 -26.62 13.29 27.16
N SER A 442 -27.87 13.72 26.98
CA SER A 442 -28.47 14.02 25.68
C SER A 442 -27.71 15.09 24.88
N ASP A 443 -27.16 16.09 25.57
CA ASP A 443 -26.36 17.20 25.02
C ASP A 443 -24.91 16.83 24.67
N THR A 444 -24.43 15.67 25.12
CA THR A 444 -23.01 15.33 25.04
C THR A 444 -22.67 14.86 23.63
N PHE A 445 -21.64 15.45 23.01
CA PHE A 445 -21.12 14.98 21.74
C PHE A 445 -19.88 14.12 21.97
N VAL A 446 -19.95 12.87 21.52
CA VAL A 446 -18.86 11.90 21.59
C VAL A 446 -18.14 11.81 20.25
N ASN A 447 -16.82 12.02 20.28
CA ASN A 447 -15.92 11.74 19.16
C ASN A 447 -15.34 10.33 19.28
N ALA A 448 -14.86 9.79 18.16
CA ALA A 448 -14.30 8.46 18.08
C ALA A 448 -13.03 8.45 17.22
N HIS A 449 -12.07 7.62 17.60
CA HIS A 449 -10.91 7.34 16.77
C HIS A 449 -10.45 5.89 16.97
N PHE A 450 -10.41 5.13 15.88
CA PHE A 450 -10.00 3.73 15.90
C PHE A 450 -8.48 3.59 15.92
N LEU A 451 -8.00 2.64 16.71
CA LEU A 451 -6.59 2.31 16.80
C LEU A 451 -6.07 1.63 15.53
N TYR A 452 -4.75 1.71 15.32
CA TYR A 452 -4.08 0.89 14.32
C TYR A 452 -3.98 -0.55 14.83
N SER A 453 -5.05 -1.31 14.66
CA SER A 453 -5.24 -2.69 15.15
C SER A 453 -5.97 -3.52 14.09
N ALA A 454 -5.84 -4.86 14.18
CA ALA A 454 -6.64 -5.76 13.34
C ALA A 454 -8.09 -5.81 13.80
N LEU A 455 -8.31 -5.80 15.12
CA LEU A 455 -9.64 -5.79 15.72
C LEU A 455 -10.20 -4.35 15.74
N PRO A 456 -11.53 -4.17 15.77
CA PRO A 456 -12.15 -2.86 15.87
C PRO A 456 -12.01 -2.30 17.29
N GLU A 457 -10.81 -1.83 17.61
CA GLU A 457 -10.46 -1.17 18.87
C GLU A 457 -10.49 0.34 18.68
N LEU A 458 -11.06 1.07 19.65
CA LEU A 458 -11.20 2.52 19.50
C LEU A 458 -11.18 3.26 20.84
N VAL A 459 -10.88 4.55 20.73
CA VAL A 459 -10.95 5.51 21.82
C VAL A 459 -12.08 6.48 21.53
N LEU A 460 -12.94 6.71 22.51
CA LEU A 460 -14.02 7.69 22.46
C LEU A 460 -13.71 8.83 23.41
N TRP A 461 -14.19 10.03 23.13
CA TRP A 461 -14.08 11.12 24.09
C TRP A 461 -15.23 12.11 23.98
N ASP A 462 -15.61 12.64 25.12
CA ASP A 462 -16.45 13.83 25.23
C ASP A 462 -15.56 15.05 25.56
N LYS A 463 -16.13 16.12 26.12
CA LYS A 463 -15.37 17.33 26.48
C LYS A 463 -14.41 17.14 27.65
N HIS A 464 -14.61 16.12 28.48
CA HIS A 464 -14.00 15.96 29.80
C HIS A 464 -13.35 14.60 30.04
N ARG A 465 -13.82 13.54 29.38
CA ARG A 465 -13.43 12.15 29.62
C ARG A 465 -13.05 11.45 28.33
N VAL A 466 -12.17 10.46 28.49
CA VAL A 466 -11.73 9.56 27.43
C VAL A 466 -12.14 8.14 27.82
N TYR A 467 -12.87 7.47 26.94
CA TYR A 467 -13.30 6.08 27.07
C TYR A 467 -12.47 5.21 26.13
N TYR A 468 -12.16 4.00 26.56
CA TYR A 468 -11.49 3.00 25.72
C TYR A 468 -12.41 1.83 25.44
N CYS A 469 -12.23 1.22 24.26
CA CYS A 469 -12.85 -0.03 23.85
C CYS A 469 -11.79 -0.91 23.20
N TYR A 470 -11.32 -1.91 23.93
CA TYR A 470 -10.24 -2.82 23.51
C TYR A 470 -10.78 -4.23 23.28
N HIS A 471 -10.01 -5.02 22.53
CA HIS A 471 -10.26 -6.43 22.30
C HIS A 471 -11.68 -6.71 21.75
N ASN A 472 -12.03 -6.02 20.65
CA ASN A 472 -13.33 -6.16 19.98
C ASN A 472 -14.52 -5.88 20.92
N PHE A 473 -14.50 -4.72 21.59
CA PHE A 473 -15.54 -4.24 22.50
C PHE A 473 -15.73 -5.05 23.80
N THR A 474 -14.91 -6.07 24.07
CA THR A 474 -15.02 -6.88 25.30
C THR A 474 -14.52 -6.15 26.54
N GLU A 475 -13.51 -5.29 26.38
CA GLU A 475 -12.98 -4.46 27.45
C GLU A 475 -13.33 -2.99 27.21
N THR A 476 -14.22 -2.44 28.05
CA THR A 476 -14.63 -1.04 27.96
C THR A 476 -14.48 -0.34 29.30
N GLY A 477 -14.18 0.96 29.26
CA GLY A 477 -14.06 1.77 30.47
C GLY A 477 -13.64 3.20 30.21
N VAL A 478 -13.42 3.95 31.29
CA VAL A 478 -12.88 5.31 31.25
C VAL A 478 -11.40 5.26 31.58
N ILE A 479 -10.56 5.96 30.79
CA ILE A 479 -9.14 6.13 31.07
C ILE A 479 -8.98 6.81 32.42
N GLN A 480 -8.34 6.12 33.36
CA GLN A 480 -8.16 6.62 34.71
C GLN A 480 -6.98 7.59 34.79
N THR A 481 -7.04 8.48 35.76
CA THR A 481 -5.91 9.31 36.18
C THR A 481 -5.67 9.09 37.67
N PRO A 482 -4.45 9.29 38.18
CA PRO A 482 -4.12 8.96 39.57
C PRO A 482 -4.99 9.66 40.63
N THR A 483 -5.59 10.82 40.31
CA THR A 483 -6.21 11.71 41.31
C THR A 483 -7.67 12.07 41.04
N GLU A 484 -8.19 11.95 39.81
CA GLU A 484 -9.50 12.55 39.43
C GLU A 484 -10.45 11.59 38.70
N PHE A 485 -10.31 10.27 38.91
CA PHE A 485 -11.23 9.24 38.39
C PHE A 485 -11.55 9.38 36.87
N GLY A 486 -10.56 9.80 36.08
CA GLY A 486 -10.67 9.94 34.63
C GLY A 486 -11.31 11.24 34.11
N ASN A 487 -11.64 12.21 34.98
CA ASN A 487 -12.01 13.56 34.54
C ASN A 487 -10.74 14.39 34.26
N LEU A 488 -10.38 14.51 32.99
CA LEU A 488 -9.15 15.22 32.59
C LEU A 488 -9.26 16.73 32.79
N SER A 489 -10.47 17.29 32.63
CA SER A 489 -10.71 18.74 32.80
C SER A 489 -10.32 19.25 34.19
N ARG A 490 -10.57 18.48 35.24
CA ARG A 490 -10.19 18.87 36.61
C ARG A 490 -8.67 18.99 36.79
N LEU A 491 -7.92 18.15 36.10
CA LEU A 491 -6.44 18.16 36.11
C LEU A 491 -5.83 19.19 35.15
N SER A 492 -6.68 19.83 34.34
CA SER A 492 -6.30 20.83 33.36
C SER A 492 -7.03 22.15 33.55
N GLN A 493 -7.24 22.59 34.80
CA GLN A 493 -7.82 23.90 35.14
C GLN A 493 -9.22 24.11 34.52
N ASN A 494 -10.04 23.06 34.50
CA ASN A 494 -11.38 23.01 33.87
C ASN A 494 -11.41 23.28 32.36
N SER A 495 -10.27 23.14 31.67
CA SER A 495 -10.22 23.15 30.19
C SER A 495 -10.87 21.90 29.59
N THR A 496 -11.28 21.97 28.32
CA THR A 496 -11.88 20.84 27.59
C THR A 496 -10.87 20.15 26.67
N ILE A 497 -11.19 18.92 26.24
CA ILE A 497 -10.37 18.16 25.30
C ILE A 497 -10.45 18.83 23.92
N HIS A 498 -9.30 19.21 23.37
CA HIS A 498 -9.20 19.78 22.02
C HIS A 498 -9.07 18.67 20.97
N VAL A 499 -8.08 17.78 21.13
CA VAL A 499 -7.81 16.71 20.17
C VAL A 499 -7.13 15.52 20.83
N ILE A 500 -7.41 14.31 20.33
CA ILE A 500 -6.68 13.09 20.67
C ILE A 500 -5.83 12.70 19.46
N PHE A 501 -4.52 12.63 19.67
CA PHE A 501 -3.55 12.16 18.67
C PHE A 501 -3.19 10.70 18.95
N ILE A 502 -3.23 9.87 17.91
CA ILE A 502 -2.87 8.45 17.97
C ILE A 502 -1.89 8.17 16.84
N ASP A 503 -0.75 7.56 17.16
CA ASP A 503 0.24 7.17 16.15
C ASP A 503 0.18 5.67 15.82
N TYR A 504 0.95 5.26 14.80
CA TYR A 504 1.10 3.85 14.40
C TYR A 504 1.74 2.96 15.48
N TYR A 505 2.28 3.58 16.52
CA TYR A 505 2.97 2.93 17.62
C TYR A 505 2.07 2.68 18.83
N GLY A 506 0.81 3.11 18.76
CA GLY A 506 -0.17 3.01 19.83
C GLY A 506 0.03 4.06 20.92
N ASN A 507 0.88 5.08 20.73
CA ASN A 507 0.94 6.21 21.65
C ASN A 507 -0.32 7.06 21.48
N VAL A 508 -0.95 7.40 22.60
CA VAL A 508 -2.12 8.26 22.62
C VAL A 508 -1.80 9.51 23.42
N VAL A 509 -1.96 10.67 22.80
CA VAL A 509 -1.80 11.97 23.44
C VAL A 509 -3.12 12.72 23.39
N VAL A 510 -3.65 13.02 24.57
CA VAL A 510 -4.84 13.85 24.74
C VAL A 510 -4.38 15.27 25.00
N LYS A 511 -4.68 16.18 24.07
CA LYS A 511 -4.32 17.59 24.18
C LYS A 511 -5.57 18.39 24.55
N MET A 512 -5.49 19.13 25.65
CA MET A 512 -6.54 20.04 26.10
C MET A 512 -6.45 21.39 25.36
N GLU A 513 -7.52 22.20 25.40
CA GLU A 513 -7.54 23.54 24.77
C GLU A 513 -6.50 24.49 25.36
N ASN A 514 -6.20 24.37 26.66
CA ASN A 514 -5.12 25.11 27.33
C ASN A 514 -3.73 24.48 27.18
N ASN A 515 -3.56 23.60 26.19
CA ASN A 515 -2.30 22.92 25.84
C ASN A 515 -1.70 22.00 26.91
N ILE A 516 -2.43 21.70 28.00
CA ILE A 516 -2.07 20.59 28.89
C ILE A 516 -2.24 19.28 28.13
N MET A 517 -1.28 18.38 28.24
CA MET A 517 -1.28 17.09 27.53
C MET A 517 -1.29 15.93 28.52
N PHE A 518 -2.03 14.88 28.18
CA PHE A 518 -2.01 13.60 28.87
C PHE A 518 -1.52 12.52 27.90
N TYR A 519 -0.81 11.53 28.44
CA TYR A 519 -0.25 10.43 27.68
C TYR A 519 -0.66 9.09 28.25
N PHE A 520 -1.04 8.19 27.35
CA PHE A 520 -1.15 6.77 27.62
C PHE A 520 -0.81 6.00 26.34
N LYS A 521 -0.82 4.67 26.46
CA LYS A 521 -0.58 3.78 25.32
C LYS A 521 -1.82 2.93 25.08
N ALA A 522 -2.06 2.54 23.83
CA ALA A 522 -3.09 1.57 23.47
C ALA A 522 -2.99 0.33 24.37
N ASN A 523 -4.14 -0.20 24.78
CA ASN A 523 -4.28 -1.30 25.75
C ASN A 523 -3.87 -0.97 27.21
N ILE A 524 -3.54 0.29 27.52
CA ILE A 524 -3.33 0.77 28.89
C ILE A 524 -4.55 1.58 29.36
N LYS A 525 -4.95 1.38 30.61
CA LYS A 525 -6.21 1.87 31.17
C LYS A 525 -6.09 3.18 31.95
N ASP A 526 -4.88 3.70 32.10
CA ASP A 526 -4.58 4.91 32.85
C ASP A 526 -3.59 5.83 32.12
N ALA A 527 -3.78 7.14 32.32
CA ALA A 527 -3.02 8.21 31.68
C ALA A 527 -2.25 9.05 32.70
N VAL A 528 -1.10 9.57 32.24
CA VAL A 528 -0.23 10.47 33.01
C VAL A 528 -0.24 11.87 32.39
N LYS A 529 -0.20 12.90 33.24
CA LYS A 529 -0.07 14.28 32.78
C LYS A 529 1.37 14.54 32.35
N LEU A 530 1.56 15.01 31.12
CA LEU A 530 2.87 15.40 30.59
C LEU A 530 3.26 16.80 31.08
N HIS A 531 4.56 17.07 31.12
CA HIS A 531 5.08 18.39 31.46
C HIS A 531 4.58 19.45 30.46
N ALA A 532 4.37 20.68 30.94
CA ALA A 532 3.91 21.77 30.10
C ALA A 532 5.01 22.23 29.13
N TRP A 533 4.67 22.34 27.84
CA TRP A 533 5.58 22.82 26.79
C TRP A 533 5.09 24.10 26.10
N THR A 534 3.80 24.36 26.12
CA THR A 534 3.16 25.46 25.40
C THR A 534 2.40 26.34 26.37
N ASN A 535 2.44 27.65 26.16
CA ASN A 535 1.64 28.59 26.94
C ASN A 535 0.14 28.27 26.78
N SER A 536 -0.63 28.36 27.86
CA SER A 536 -2.06 28.03 27.88
C SER A 536 -2.90 28.86 26.91
N THR A 537 -2.44 30.05 26.51
CA THR A 537 -3.18 30.94 25.59
C THR A 537 -2.79 30.75 24.12
N LEU A 538 -1.64 30.15 23.82
CA LEU A 538 -1.15 30.02 22.45
C LEU A 538 -1.92 28.93 21.70
N LYS A 539 -2.45 29.27 20.52
CA LYS A 539 -3.13 28.28 19.68
C LYS A 539 -2.11 27.30 19.12
N SER A 540 -2.26 26.04 19.49
CA SER A 540 -1.37 24.97 19.04
C SER A 540 -2.13 23.72 18.61
N ALA A 541 -1.45 22.84 17.90
CA ALA A 541 -2.00 21.55 17.50
C ALA A 541 -0.92 20.48 17.43
N VAL A 542 -1.35 19.23 17.56
CA VAL A 542 -0.47 18.07 17.44
C VAL A 542 -0.55 17.53 16.02
N SER A 543 0.61 17.26 15.42
CA SER A 543 0.73 16.62 14.11
C SER A 543 1.91 15.64 14.09
N MET A 544 2.03 14.88 13.00
CA MET A 544 3.10 13.90 12.79
C MET A 544 4.02 14.33 11.66
N SER A 545 5.33 14.29 11.90
CA SER A 545 6.35 14.66 10.93
C SER A 545 6.47 13.61 9.82
N SER A 546 7.22 13.96 8.77
CA SER A 546 7.65 13.00 7.73
C SER A 546 8.54 11.85 8.26
N SER A 547 9.02 11.93 9.51
CA SER A 547 9.72 10.83 10.19
C SER A 547 8.81 10.00 11.11
N GLY A 548 7.50 10.27 11.12
CA GLY A 548 6.54 9.55 11.96
C GLY A 548 6.56 9.96 13.43
N LEU A 549 7.07 11.17 13.73
CA LEU A 549 7.24 11.65 15.10
C LEU A 549 6.30 12.81 15.40
N MET A 550 5.88 12.89 16.66
CA MET A 550 4.99 13.95 17.11
C MET A 550 5.71 15.31 17.12
N TYR A 551 5.05 16.33 16.60
CA TYR A 551 5.47 17.72 16.73
C TYR A 551 4.26 18.63 16.97
N LEU A 552 4.53 19.80 17.54
CA LEU A 552 3.55 20.83 17.83
C LEU A 552 3.58 21.89 16.72
N ILE A 553 2.42 22.30 16.23
CA ILE A 553 2.25 23.42 15.31
C ILE A 553 1.72 24.59 16.12
N HIS A 554 2.47 25.68 16.19
CA HIS A 554 2.04 26.92 16.81
C HIS A 554 1.60 27.92 15.76
N VAL A 555 0.42 28.51 15.96
CA VAL A 555 -0.12 29.57 15.09
C VAL A 555 -0.18 30.85 15.91
N PHE A 556 0.58 31.87 15.48
CA PHE A 556 0.63 33.17 16.14
C PHE A 556 -0.38 34.13 15.53
N GLU A 557 -0.83 35.12 16.32
CA GLU A 557 -1.80 36.15 15.88
C GLU A 557 -1.31 36.97 14.68
N ASN A 558 0.02 37.08 14.49
CA ASN A 558 0.62 37.74 13.33
C ASN A 558 0.54 36.92 12.03
N GLY A 559 -0.14 35.77 12.04
CA GLY A 559 -0.31 34.88 10.88
C GLY A 559 0.95 34.10 10.52
N THR A 560 1.87 33.89 11.46
CA THR A 560 3.04 33.02 11.30
C THR A 560 2.82 31.66 11.93
N ILE A 561 3.36 30.62 11.28
CA ILE A 561 3.36 29.26 11.79
C ILE A 561 4.78 28.86 12.18
N ARG A 562 4.92 28.22 13.34
CA ARG A 562 6.18 27.60 13.78
C ARG A 562 5.96 26.14 14.18
N PRO A 563 6.56 25.17 13.48
CA PRO A 563 6.63 23.80 13.97
C PRO A 563 7.67 23.69 15.11
N GLN A 564 7.39 22.84 16.09
CA GLN A 564 8.29 22.52 17.20
C GLN A 564 8.27 21.00 17.47
N GLU A 565 9.43 20.35 17.38
CA GLU A 565 9.54 18.92 17.71
C GLU A 565 9.21 18.67 19.20
N TYR A 566 8.46 17.60 19.47
CA TYR A 566 8.08 17.22 20.82
C TYR A 566 8.66 15.84 21.21
N PRO A 567 9.55 15.76 22.23
CA PRO A 567 10.19 14.51 22.63
C PRO A 567 9.27 13.60 23.46
N LEU A 568 8.15 13.16 22.89
CA LEU A 568 7.12 12.38 23.59
C LEU A 568 7.69 11.23 24.43
N ARG A 569 8.63 10.45 23.87
CA ARG A 569 9.25 9.31 24.56
C ARG A 569 10.08 9.72 25.78
N LEU A 570 10.81 10.84 25.72
CA LEU A 570 11.62 11.31 26.84
C LEU A 570 10.72 11.92 27.92
N GLU A 571 9.69 12.66 27.52
CA GLU A 571 8.71 13.26 28.43
C GLU A 571 7.89 12.19 29.16
N ALA A 572 7.42 11.17 28.44
CA ALA A 572 6.75 10.01 29.04
C ALA A 572 7.65 9.28 30.05
N LYS A 573 8.94 9.08 29.72
CA LYS A 573 9.94 8.52 30.65
C LYS A 573 10.18 9.41 31.87
N SER A 574 10.19 10.73 31.67
CA SER A 574 10.42 11.70 32.75
C SER A 574 9.33 11.59 33.83
N VAL A 575 8.07 11.62 33.40
CA VAL A 575 6.89 11.60 34.28
C VAL A 575 6.71 10.26 34.98
N THR A 576 6.99 9.16 34.29
CA THR A 576 6.85 7.80 34.84
C THR A 576 8.07 7.31 35.62
N PHE A 577 9.14 8.11 35.71
CA PHE A 577 10.34 7.73 36.46
C PHE A 577 10.02 7.41 37.94
N ASN A 578 9.18 8.23 38.56
CA ASN A 578 8.82 8.09 39.97
C ASN A 578 7.88 6.90 40.24
N SER A 579 7.10 6.45 39.26
CA SER A 579 6.22 5.28 39.42
C SER A 579 6.98 3.95 39.39
N LYS A 580 8.29 3.96 39.05
CA LYS A 580 9.13 2.77 38.86
C LYS A 580 8.52 1.74 37.89
N GLU A 581 7.63 2.19 37.01
CA GLU A 581 7.02 1.36 35.98
C GLU A 581 8.11 0.84 35.04
N LYS A 582 8.13 -0.47 34.79
CA LYS A 582 9.09 -1.11 33.87
C LYS A 582 8.32 -1.89 32.81
N CYS A 583 8.89 -1.96 31.61
CA CYS A 583 8.34 -2.84 30.59
C CYS A 583 8.54 -4.31 31.02
N PRO A 584 7.50 -5.17 30.95
CA PRO A 584 7.60 -6.57 31.37
C PRO A 584 8.48 -7.41 30.43
N TYR A 585 8.80 -6.92 29.22
CA TYR A 585 9.72 -7.56 28.28
C TYR A 585 10.86 -6.64 27.86
N VAL A 586 11.96 -7.24 27.40
CA VAL A 586 13.16 -6.55 26.90
C VAL A 586 13.09 -6.37 25.40
N ALA A 587 12.66 -7.40 24.66
CA ALA A 587 12.59 -7.38 23.20
C ALA A 587 11.38 -8.14 22.66
N PHE A 588 10.88 -7.69 21.52
CA PHE A 588 9.84 -8.36 20.73
C PHE A 588 10.22 -8.28 19.26
N LEU A 589 10.66 -9.40 18.69
CA LEU A 589 11.25 -9.52 17.36
C LEU A 589 10.35 -10.36 16.45
N ASN A 590 10.42 -10.15 15.14
CA ASN A 590 9.64 -10.93 14.17
C ASN A 590 10.25 -10.82 12.76
N ASN A 591 9.76 -11.66 11.84
CA ASN A 591 10.05 -11.58 10.41
C ASN A 591 8.93 -10.93 9.58
N ILE A 592 8.12 -10.04 10.16
CA ILE A 592 7.04 -9.35 9.45
C ILE A 592 7.61 -8.07 8.86
N PHE A 593 7.99 -8.14 7.58
CA PHE A 593 8.56 -7.00 6.86
C PHE A 593 7.58 -6.36 5.86
N SER A 594 6.60 -7.13 5.38
CA SER A 594 5.49 -6.61 4.58
C SER A 594 4.24 -6.46 5.45
N VAL A 595 3.48 -5.40 5.21
CA VAL A 595 2.15 -5.20 5.81
C VAL A 595 1.03 -5.84 4.97
N PHE A 596 1.37 -6.45 3.82
CA PHE A 596 0.42 -7.07 2.90
C PHE A 596 1.02 -8.33 2.27
N PHE A 597 0.40 -9.48 2.51
CA PHE A 597 0.75 -10.76 1.90
C PHE A 597 -0.37 -11.20 0.98
N PHE A 598 0.00 -11.80 -0.14
CA PHE A 598 -0.94 -12.37 -1.08
C PHE A 598 -0.86 -13.89 -1.02
N LEU A 599 -1.99 -14.57 -0.88
CA LEU A 599 -2.08 -16.02 -0.81
C LEU A 599 -2.96 -16.55 -1.94
N ASP A 600 -2.36 -17.32 -2.84
CA ASP A 600 -3.10 -18.08 -3.86
C ASP A 600 -3.40 -19.50 -3.37
N LYS A 601 -4.17 -20.26 -4.15
CA LYS A 601 -4.49 -21.66 -3.82
C LYS A 601 -3.23 -22.50 -3.62
N GLY A 602 -3.24 -23.38 -2.63
CA GLY A 602 -2.11 -24.27 -2.30
C GLY A 602 -0.88 -23.58 -1.69
N GLN A 603 -0.87 -22.25 -1.59
CA GLN A 603 0.22 -21.51 -0.95
C GLN A 603 0.03 -21.41 0.56
N ASN A 604 1.13 -21.17 1.28
CA ASN A 604 1.12 -20.86 2.70
C ASN A 604 2.02 -19.66 3.01
N VAL A 605 1.78 -19.02 4.15
CA VAL A 605 2.63 -17.94 4.68
C VAL A 605 3.01 -18.32 6.11
N SER A 606 4.31 -18.33 6.41
CA SER A 606 4.85 -18.65 7.73
C SER A 606 5.55 -17.45 8.35
N ILE A 607 5.14 -17.09 9.57
CA ILE A 607 5.63 -15.92 10.30
C ILE A 607 6.15 -16.39 11.65
N TRP A 608 7.36 -15.97 12.01
CA TRP A 608 7.90 -16.19 13.35
C TRP A 608 7.97 -14.87 14.13
N THR A 609 7.68 -14.97 15.42
CA THR A 609 7.72 -13.89 16.39
C THR A 609 8.41 -14.38 17.65
N GLN A 610 9.25 -13.56 18.25
CA GLN A 610 10.02 -13.88 19.44
C GLN A 610 9.83 -12.82 20.51
N ILE A 611 9.61 -13.22 21.75
CA ILE A 611 9.57 -12.34 22.92
C ILE A 611 10.66 -12.74 23.92
N VAL A 612 11.40 -11.75 24.42
CA VAL A 612 12.46 -11.91 25.43
C VAL A 612 12.07 -11.14 26.68
N TYR A 613 12.00 -11.80 27.82
CA TYR A 613 11.56 -11.22 29.09
C TYR A 613 12.29 -11.83 30.30
N PRO A 614 12.37 -11.13 31.45
CA PRO A 614 13.00 -11.68 32.64
C PRO A 614 12.33 -12.97 33.12
N GLU A 615 13.10 -13.86 33.75
CA GLU A 615 12.53 -15.07 34.37
C GLU A 615 11.40 -14.72 35.37
N ASN A 616 10.42 -15.63 35.50
CA ASN A 616 9.25 -15.53 36.39
C ASN A 616 8.16 -14.52 36.01
N VAL A 617 8.23 -13.84 34.86
CA VAL A 617 7.14 -12.95 34.37
C VAL A 617 6.05 -13.73 33.63
N GLY A 618 6.41 -14.79 32.89
CA GLY A 618 5.45 -15.70 32.26
C GLY A 618 4.75 -15.18 30.99
N LEU A 619 5.36 -14.29 30.22
CA LEU A 619 4.74 -13.70 29.02
C LEU A 619 4.57 -14.71 27.88
N TYR A 620 3.62 -14.43 26.97
CA TYR A 620 3.40 -15.16 25.72
C TYR A 620 3.04 -14.21 24.57
N ILE A 621 3.00 -14.74 23.36
CA ILE A 621 2.65 -13.98 22.15
C ILE A 621 1.18 -14.26 21.83
N VAL A 622 0.41 -13.20 21.60
CA VAL A 622 -0.99 -13.25 21.21
C VAL A 622 -1.08 -13.04 19.70
N VAL A 623 -1.88 -13.88 19.03
CA VAL A 623 -2.23 -13.76 17.61
C VAL A 623 -3.73 -13.57 17.52
N GLU A 624 -4.14 -12.46 16.94
CA GLU A 624 -5.54 -12.11 16.73
C GLU A 624 -5.78 -11.95 15.22
N SER A 625 -6.80 -12.62 14.71
CA SER A 625 -7.24 -12.54 13.32
C SER A 625 -8.62 -11.88 13.24
N TYR A 626 -8.80 -10.95 12.31
CA TYR A 626 -10.08 -10.27 12.06
C TYR A 626 -10.42 -10.31 10.57
N GLY A 627 -11.61 -10.78 10.24
CA GLY A 627 -12.08 -10.95 8.86
C GLY A 627 -12.80 -12.30 8.65
N PRO A 628 -12.97 -12.72 7.39
CA PRO A 628 -13.66 -13.97 7.07
C PRO A 628 -12.82 -15.18 7.49
N ASN A 629 -13.50 -16.22 7.98
CA ASN A 629 -12.86 -17.47 8.39
C ASN A 629 -12.53 -18.35 7.17
N ILE A 630 -11.45 -18.03 6.46
CA ILE A 630 -11.04 -18.66 5.18
C ILE A 630 -9.64 -19.30 5.21
N LEU A 631 -8.92 -19.14 6.33
CA LEU A 631 -7.57 -19.67 6.55
C LEU A 631 -7.55 -20.56 7.80
N GLN A 632 -6.70 -21.57 7.75
CA GLN A 632 -6.31 -22.39 8.89
C GLN A 632 -4.94 -21.97 9.39
N GLU A 633 -4.71 -22.19 10.69
CA GLU A 633 -3.51 -21.77 11.39
C GLU A 633 -2.87 -22.94 12.11
N THR A 634 -1.54 -23.10 11.98
CA THR A 634 -0.76 -24.03 12.78
C THR A 634 0.31 -23.30 13.57
N TYR A 635 0.51 -23.73 14.82
CA TYR A 635 1.37 -23.07 15.79
C TYR A 635 2.54 -23.97 16.17
N GLN A 636 3.75 -23.44 16.12
CA GLN A 636 4.96 -24.08 16.61
C GLN A 636 5.66 -23.14 17.59
N VAL A 637 5.82 -23.58 18.84
CA VAL A 637 6.42 -22.75 19.90
C VAL A 637 7.70 -23.39 20.40
N HIS A 638 8.77 -22.60 20.45
CA HIS A 638 10.05 -22.94 21.04
C HIS A 638 10.34 -22.03 22.24
N TYR A 639 10.95 -22.60 23.28
CA TYR A 639 11.23 -21.92 24.54
C TYR A 639 12.65 -22.20 24.99
N GLU A 640 13.35 -21.14 25.41
CA GLU A 640 14.72 -21.18 25.90
C GLU A 640 14.85 -20.29 27.15
N VAL A 641 15.72 -20.68 28.08
CA VAL A 641 16.06 -19.90 29.27
C VAL A 641 17.57 -19.77 29.35
N ALA A 642 18.06 -18.53 29.41
CA ALA A 642 19.48 -18.23 29.50
C ALA A 642 19.72 -16.91 30.25
N LEU A 643 20.72 -16.88 31.13
CA LEU A 643 21.23 -15.68 31.80
C LEU A 643 20.16 -14.84 32.53
N GLY A 644 19.15 -15.47 33.14
CA GLY A 644 18.06 -14.76 33.85
C GLY A 644 16.92 -14.27 32.94
N TYR A 645 16.94 -14.64 31.65
CA TYR A 645 15.93 -14.28 30.67
C TYR A 645 15.29 -15.52 30.03
N CYS A 646 13.99 -15.40 29.79
CA CYS A 646 13.19 -16.34 29.03
C CYS A 646 12.99 -15.82 27.60
N THR A 647 13.23 -16.68 26.62
CA THR A 647 12.96 -16.42 25.20
C THR A 647 11.89 -17.39 24.72
N LYS A 648 10.79 -16.86 24.17
CA LYS A 648 9.76 -17.65 23.48
C LYS A 648 9.69 -17.25 22.03
N THR A 649 9.90 -18.20 21.13
CA THR A 649 9.74 -18.03 19.69
C THR A 649 8.52 -18.81 19.23
N MET A 650 7.59 -18.17 18.54
CA MET A 650 6.40 -18.78 17.97
C MET A 650 6.39 -18.59 16.46
N THR A 651 6.25 -19.69 15.73
CA THR A 651 6.01 -19.70 14.28
C THR A 651 4.55 -20.06 14.03
N VAL A 652 3.87 -19.23 13.24
CA VAL A 652 2.49 -19.44 12.81
C VAL A 652 2.47 -19.59 11.30
N THR A 653 1.83 -20.65 10.81
CA THR A 653 1.65 -20.89 9.37
C THR A 653 0.18 -20.78 9.00
N PHE A 654 -0.12 -19.88 8.07
CA PHE A 654 -1.45 -19.64 7.51
C PHE A 654 -1.57 -20.34 6.16
N PHE A 655 -2.63 -21.13 5.97
CA PHE A 655 -2.87 -21.87 4.73
C PHE A 655 -4.35 -22.16 4.53
N GLN A 656 -4.69 -22.62 3.32
CA GLN A 656 -6.04 -23.08 2.99
C GLN A 656 -5.99 -24.55 2.54
N ASN A 657 -6.96 -25.34 2.99
CA ASN A 657 -7.13 -26.75 2.60
C ASN A 657 -8.52 -26.98 2.00
N VAL A 658 -8.81 -26.29 0.90
CA VAL A 658 -10.08 -26.38 0.17
C VAL A 658 -9.79 -27.03 -1.18
N ASN A 659 -10.52 -28.10 -1.51
CA ASN A 659 -10.48 -28.70 -2.84
C ASN A 659 -11.59 -28.12 -3.71
N TYR A 660 -11.22 -27.57 -4.87
CA TYR A 660 -12.14 -26.99 -5.85
C TYR A 660 -12.47 -27.95 -7.01
N GLU A 661 -12.00 -29.19 -6.97
CA GLU A 661 -12.27 -30.21 -7.99
C GLU A 661 -13.71 -30.73 -7.93
N ALA A 662 -14.35 -30.82 -9.09
CA ALA A 662 -15.66 -31.45 -9.27
C ALA A 662 -16.77 -30.96 -8.33
N VAL A 663 -16.70 -29.69 -7.91
CA VAL A 663 -17.72 -29.04 -7.07
C VAL A 663 -18.90 -28.54 -7.91
N ASP A 664 -20.10 -28.52 -7.32
CA ASP A 664 -21.33 -28.12 -8.02
C ASP A 664 -21.30 -26.67 -8.52
N ASP A 665 -20.78 -25.75 -7.71
CA ASP A 665 -20.64 -24.33 -8.03
C ASP A 665 -19.25 -23.82 -7.66
N TYR A 666 -18.34 -23.91 -8.62
CA TYR A 666 -16.94 -23.50 -8.49
C TYR A 666 -16.77 -22.03 -8.12
N PHE A 667 -17.51 -21.13 -8.81
CA PHE A 667 -17.36 -19.69 -8.59
C PHE A 667 -17.90 -19.25 -7.24
N LYS A 668 -19.01 -19.85 -6.78
CA LYS A 668 -19.52 -19.62 -5.43
C LYS A 668 -18.52 -20.07 -4.36
N LEU A 669 -17.93 -21.26 -4.53
CA LEU A 669 -16.92 -21.76 -3.58
C LEU A 669 -15.67 -20.87 -3.56
N GLN A 670 -15.20 -20.39 -4.72
CA GLN A 670 -14.13 -19.40 -4.77
C GLN A 670 -14.53 -18.10 -4.06
N HIS A 671 -15.72 -17.59 -4.30
CA HIS A 671 -16.18 -16.35 -3.69
C HIS A 671 -16.25 -16.46 -2.15
N GLN A 672 -16.67 -17.62 -1.62
CA GLN A 672 -16.72 -17.89 -0.17
C GLN A 672 -15.33 -18.01 0.47
N ASN A 673 -14.34 -18.50 -0.29
CA ASN A 673 -12.98 -18.79 0.20
C ASN A 673 -11.93 -17.73 -0.19
N THR A 674 -12.38 -16.61 -0.71
CA THR A 674 -11.56 -15.42 -0.99
C THR A 674 -11.93 -14.30 -0.05
N GLY A 675 -10.98 -13.43 0.25
CA GLY A 675 -11.21 -12.31 1.15
C GLY A 675 -9.92 -11.77 1.75
N LEU A 676 -10.09 -10.75 2.58
CA LEU A 676 -9.00 -10.08 3.26
C LEU A 676 -9.06 -10.39 4.74
N LEU A 677 -7.97 -10.89 5.29
CA LEU A 677 -7.79 -11.12 6.72
C LEU A 677 -6.79 -10.11 7.28
N LEU A 678 -7.14 -9.43 8.36
CA LEU A 678 -6.21 -8.62 9.14
C LEU A 678 -5.70 -9.44 10.32
N LEU A 679 -4.39 -9.36 10.55
CA LEU A 679 -3.73 -10.07 11.63
C LEU A 679 -2.97 -9.09 12.51
N HIS A 680 -3.00 -9.38 13.80
CA HIS A 680 -2.36 -8.62 14.83
C HIS A 680 -1.57 -9.55 15.73
N MET A 681 -0.27 -9.27 15.88
CA MET A 681 0.60 -9.98 16.82
C MET A 681 1.10 -9.01 17.89
N ARG A 682 0.95 -9.38 19.17
CA ARG A 682 1.34 -8.55 20.31
C ARG A 682 1.80 -9.40 21.50
N PRO A 683 2.56 -8.84 22.45
CA PRO A 683 2.81 -9.49 23.73
C PRO A 683 1.51 -9.57 24.56
N SER A 684 1.43 -10.56 25.44
CA SER A 684 0.31 -10.76 26.36
C SER A 684 0.15 -9.63 27.38
N ASP A 685 1.24 -8.92 27.71
CA ASP A 685 1.25 -7.80 28.65
C ASP A 685 2.16 -6.68 28.16
N SER A 686 1.82 -5.43 28.50
CA SER A 686 2.56 -4.24 28.10
C SER A 686 2.40 -3.10 29.09
N ALA A 687 3.33 -2.15 29.05
CA ALA A 687 3.35 -0.95 29.89
C ALA A 687 3.53 0.31 29.03
N ARG A 688 3.30 1.51 29.58
CA ARG A 688 3.44 2.78 28.85
C ARG A 688 4.83 2.96 28.24
N LEU A 689 5.86 2.54 28.97
CA LEU A 689 7.26 2.70 28.58
C LEU A 689 7.79 1.63 27.63
N CYS A 690 6.99 0.61 27.33
CA CYS A 690 7.43 -0.44 26.44
C CYS A 690 7.70 0.08 25.02
N PRO A 691 8.77 -0.41 24.35
CA PRO A 691 8.94 -0.18 22.92
C PRO A 691 7.80 -0.86 22.14
N ILE A 692 7.54 -0.41 20.91
CA ILE A 692 6.51 -1.02 20.06
C ILE A 692 6.86 -2.46 19.76
N SER A 693 5.93 -3.34 20.08
CA SER A 693 5.98 -4.77 19.82
C SER A 693 4.79 -5.22 18.95
N GLN A 694 3.68 -4.48 18.93
CA GLN A 694 2.53 -4.85 18.12
C GLN A 694 2.83 -4.73 16.60
N LYS A 695 2.41 -5.74 15.84
CA LYS A 695 2.50 -5.77 14.38
C LYS A 695 1.15 -6.10 13.78
N VAL A 696 0.68 -5.22 12.89
CA VAL A 696 -0.57 -5.39 12.14
C VAL A 696 -0.23 -5.55 10.67
N PHE A 697 -0.79 -6.57 10.02
CA PHE A 697 -0.58 -6.85 8.60
C PHE A 697 -1.81 -7.54 7.99
N GLN A 698 -1.87 -7.58 6.67
CA GLN A 698 -2.97 -8.16 5.90
C GLN A 698 -2.53 -9.43 5.20
N ILE A 699 -3.39 -10.45 5.16
CA ILE A 699 -3.30 -11.57 4.22
C ILE A 699 -4.52 -11.50 3.29
N ALA A 700 -4.27 -11.29 2.01
CA ALA A 700 -5.27 -11.31 0.96
C ALA A 700 -5.29 -12.69 0.29
N VAL A 701 -6.42 -13.39 0.40
CA VAL A 701 -6.63 -14.68 -0.27
C VAL A 701 -7.47 -14.47 -1.53
N GLY A 702 -6.90 -14.69 -2.71
CA GLY A 702 -7.62 -14.48 -3.97
C GLY A 702 -6.75 -14.45 -5.22
N CYS A 703 -7.13 -13.67 -6.23
CA CYS A 703 -6.31 -13.45 -7.43
C CYS A 703 -5.43 -12.19 -7.33
N ASN A 704 -4.12 -12.34 -7.54
CA ASN A 704 -3.18 -11.22 -7.62
C ASN A 704 -3.25 -10.63 -9.04
N PRO A 705 -3.68 -9.37 -9.22
CA PRO A 705 -3.83 -8.78 -10.55
C PRO A 705 -2.51 -8.58 -11.31
N ARG A 706 -1.36 -8.63 -10.61
CA ARG A 706 -0.03 -8.55 -11.24
C ARG A 706 0.51 -9.91 -11.69
N LYS A 707 -0.21 -11.00 -11.39
CA LYS A 707 0.16 -12.37 -11.76
C LYS A 707 -0.28 -12.65 -13.19
N TYR A 708 0.64 -13.12 -14.03
CA TYR A 708 0.35 -13.49 -15.42
C TYR A 708 1.18 -14.70 -15.84
N ILE A 709 0.72 -15.39 -16.89
CA ILE A 709 1.47 -16.49 -17.50
C ILE A 709 2.02 -16.08 -18.87
N ALA A 710 3.13 -16.70 -19.28
CA ALA A 710 3.68 -16.55 -20.62
C ALA A 710 4.21 -17.89 -21.13
N VAL A 711 4.24 -18.08 -22.45
CA VAL A 711 4.84 -19.28 -23.06
C VAL A 711 6.33 -19.05 -23.23
N LYS A 712 7.14 -20.00 -22.76
CA LYS A 712 8.60 -19.96 -22.83
C LYS A 712 9.06 -19.89 -24.29
N GLY A 713 10.03 -19.02 -24.57
CA GLY A 713 10.60 -18.84 -25.91
C GLY A 713 9.90 -17.79 -26.79
N PHE A 714 8.84 -17.13 -26.30
CA PHE A 714 8.16 -16.05 -27.02
C PHE A 714 8.54 -14.68 -26.44
N ASN A 715 9.43 -13.94 -27.12
CA ASN A 715 9.77 -12.57 -26.74
C ASN A 715 8.98 -11.55 -27.58
N LYS A 716 8.47 -10.49 -26.94
CA LYS A 716 7.71 -9.41 -27.62
C LYS A 716 8.59 -8.43 -28.40
N LYS A 717 9.92 -8.41 -28.17
CA LYS A 717 10.83 -7.35 -28.68
C LYS A 717 11.87 -7.82 -29.71
N GLU A 718 11.92 -9.10 -30.04
CA GLU A 718 13.03 -9.65 -30.84
C GLU A 718 12.80 -9.65 -32.36
N CYS A 719 11.57 -9.40 -32.84
CA CYS A 719 11.23 -9.50 -34.27
C CYS A 719 10.87 -8.14 -34.92
N LEU A 720 11.04 -8.07 -36.24
CA LEU A 720 10.64 -6.93 -37.07
C LEU A 720 9.11 -6.87 -37.24
N GLN A 721 8.48 -5.92 -36.56
CA GLN A 721 7.03 -5.72 -36.61
C GLN A 721 6.63 -4.97 -37.89
N HIS A 722 5.66 -5.51 -38.62
CA HIS A 722 5.09 -4.88 -39.83
C HIS A 722 3.61 -5.25 -39.99
N ASP A 723 2.81 -4.37 -40.57
CA ASP A 723 1.39 -4.65 -40.77
C ASP A 723 1.18 -5.66 -41.91
N PHE A 724 0.58 -6.81 -41.60
CA PHE A 724 0.19 -7.80 -42.61
C PHE A 724 -1.16 -8.43 -42.29
N PHE A 725 -1.75 -9.05 -43.32
CA PHE A 725 -2.94 -9.86 -43.22
C PHE A 725 -2.61 -11.28 -43.66
N TYR A 726 -3.21 -12.25 -42.99
CA TYR A 726 -3.15 -13.65 -43.42
C TYR A 726 -4.56 -14.19 -43.66
N HIS A 727 -4.65 -15.21 -44.50
CA HIS A 727 -5.90 -15.82 -44.92
C HIS A 727 -5.99 -17.24 -44.36
N ILE A 728 -7.14 -17.55 -43.77
CA ILE A 728 -7.49 -18.91 -43.33
C ILE A 728 -8.54 -19.45 -44.30
N GLU A 729 -8.25 -20.59 -44.93
CA GLU A 729 -9.20 -21.22 -45.84
C GLU A 729 -10.44 -21.72 -45.10
N LYS A 730 -11.60 -21.60 -45.74
CA LYS A 730 -12.88 -22.04 -45.18
C LYS A 730 -12.93 -23.52 -44.80
N SER A 731 -12.14 -24.36 -45.47
CA SER A 731 -12.00 -25.80 -45.19
C SER A 731 -11.43 -26.07 -43.80
N TYR A 732 -10.54 -25.19 -43.31
CA TYR A 732 -9.82 -25.34 -42.04
C TYR A 732 -10.51 -24.65 -40.85
N LEU A 733 -11.68 -24.07 -41.05
CA LEU A 733 -12.46 -23.41 -40.00
C LEU A 733 -13.53 -24.37 -39.46
N ARG A 734 -13.71 -24.41 -38.12
CA ARG A 734 -14.64 -25.31 -37.41
C ARG A 734 -16.06 -25.31 -37.98
N ASN A 735 -16.58 -24.14 -38.33
CA ASN A 735 -17.95 -23.96 -38.83
C ASN A 735 -18.06 -24.02 -40.38
N LYS A 736 -16.95 -24.26 -41.08
CA LYS A 736 -16.85 -24.32 -42.55
C LYS A 736 -17.67 -23.23 -43.26
N PRO A 737 -17.38 -21.94 -42.99
CA PRO A 737 -18.13 -20.82 -43.57
C PRO A 737 -18.02 -20.77 -45.10
N SER A 738 -18.85 -19.96 -45.76
CA SER A 738 -18.85 -19.88 -47.23
C SER A 738 -17.61 -19.19 -47.82
N LYS A 739 -16.91 -18.36 -47.03
CA LYS A 739 -15.75 -17.54 -47.45
C LYS A 739 -14.54 -17.78 -46.54
N ASN A 740 -13.34 -17.57 -47.09
CA ASN A 740 -12.09 -17.56 -46.34
C ASN A 740 -12.07 -16.39 -45.35
N LEU A 741 -11.46 -16.60 -44.18
CA LEU A 741 -11.33 -15.57 -43.15
C LEU A 741 -10.03 -14.79 -43.38
N ARG A 742 -10.13 -13.47 -43.50
CA ARG A 742 -8.98 -12.56 -43.59
C ARG A 742 -8.74 -11.93 -42.22
N VAL A 743 -7.57 -12.15 -41.64
CA VAL A 743 -7.23 -11.68 -40.28
C VAL A 743 -6.07 -10.68 -40.34
N LYS A 744 -6.21 -9.56 -39.63
CA LYS A 744 -5.10 -8.61 -39.39
C LYS A 744 -4.28 -9.12 -38.20
N TYR A 745 -2.97 -9.26 -38.34
CA TYR A 745 -2.11 -9.70 -37.24
C TYR A 745 -1.95 -8.58 -36.19
N ASN A 746 -2.20 -8.88 -34.90
CA ASN A 746 -2.09 -7.91 -33.81
C ASN A 746 -0.79 -8.14 -33.01
N TRP A 747 0.28 -7.40 -33.36
CA TRP A 747 1.59 -7.53 -32.68
C TRP A 747 1.56 -7.23 -31.19
N LYS A 748 0.73 -6.27 -30.76
CA LYS A 748 0.64 -5.86 -29.34
C LYS A 748 0.10 -7.00 -28.48
N GLU A 749 -0.81 -7.77 -29.04
CA GLU A 749 -1.52 -8.85 -28.35
C GLU A 749 -0.82 -10.20 -28.53
N TYR A 750 -0.43 -10.55 -29.75
CA TYR A 750 0.08 -11.88 -30.10
C TYR A 750 1.60 -12.01 -29.95
N GLY A 751 2.32 -10.88 -29.93
CA GLY A 751 3.78 -10.86 -29.91
C GLY A 751 4.40 -11.37 -31.22
N CYS A 752 5.67 -11.80 -31.12
CA CYS A 752 6.40 -12.36 -32.26
C CYS A 752 5.97 -13.81 -32.52
N PRO A 753 5.60 -14.17 -33.77
CA PRO A 753 5.28 -15.55 -34.09
C PRO A 753 6.56 -16.41 -34.09
N LEU A 754 6.48 -17.60 -33.50
CA LEU A 754 7.57 -18.58 -33.56
C LEU A 754 7.50 -19.31 -34.91
N ARG A 755 8.61 -19.30 -35.65
CA ARG A 755 8.73 -20.01 -36.92
C ARG A 755 9.16 -21.44 -36.69
N LEU A 756 8.35 -22.39 -37.13
CA LEU A 756 8.64 -23.83 -37.03
C LEU A 756 8.54 -24.50 -38.40
N ASP A 757 9.45 -25.43 -38.67
CA ASP A 757 9.31 -26.32 -39.82
C ASP A 757 8.05 -27.19 -39.64
N PHE A 758 7.32 -27.47 -40.71
CA PHE A 758 6.09 -28.26 -40.65
C PHE A 758 6.28 -29.67 -40.04
N ARG A 759 7.52 -30.20 -40.02
CA ARG A 759 7.87 -31.48 -39.38
C ARG A 759 8.15 -31.36 -37.89
N GLU A 760 8.45 -30.17 -37.41
CA GLU A 760 8.77 -29.92 -36.00
C GLU A 760 7.49 -29.88 -35.15
N LYS A 761 7.46 -30.73 -34.12
CA LYS A 761 6.35 -30.76 -33.16
C LYS A 761 6.62 -29.73 -32.07
N PHE A 762 5.59 -29.04 -31.62
CA PHE A 762 5.75 -28.00 -30.60
C PHE A 762 5.13 -28.41 -29.27
N HIS A 763 5.92 -28.39 -28.20
CA HIS A 763 5.43 -28.56 -26.83
C HIS A 763 5.40 -27.21 -26.13
N PRO A 764 4.22 -26.63 -25.85
CA PRO A 764 4.11 -25.39 -25.11
C PRO A 764 4.60 -25.58 -23.67
N LEU A 765 5.56 -24.75 -23.24
CA LEU A 765 5.98 -24.67 -21.84
C LEU A 765 5.49 -23.34 -21.28
N VAL A 766 4.71 -23.38 -20.20
CA VAL A 766 4.10 -22.19 -19.60
C VAL A 766 4.88 -21.79 -18.35
N GLN A 767 5.14 -20.50 -18.21
CA GLN A 767 5.86 -19.92 -17.08
C GLN A 767 4.98 -18.89 -16.38
N LEU A 768 5.05 -18.87 -15.06
CA LEU A 768 4.32 -17.95 -14.21
C LEU A 768 5.20 -16.76 -13.81
N TYR A 769 4.63 -15.57 -13.88
CA TYR A 769 5.29 -14.32 -13.52
C TYR A 769 4.41 -13.51 -12.55
N ASP A 770 5.08 -12.70 -11.72
CA ASP A 770 4.47 -11.71 -10.85
C ASP A 770 5.16 -10.34 -10.99
N GLU A 771 4.96 -9.44 -10.01
CA GLU A 771 5.58 -8.11 -9.99
C GLU A 771 7.10 -8.12 -9.81
N ASN A 772 7.66 -9.19 -9.23
CA ASN A 772 9.08 -9.35 -8.95
C ASN A 772 9.80 -10.14 -10.05
N GLY A 773 9.04 -10.75 -10.98
CA GLY A 773 9.55 -11.39 -12.17
C GLY A 773 9.08 -12.84 -12.30
N TYR A 774 9.98 -13.71 -12.74
CA TYR A 774 9.69 -15.14 -12.91
C TYR A 774 9.48 -15.81 -11.55
N VAL A 775 8.42 -16.61 -11.44
CA VAL A 775 8.05 -17.37 -10.23
C VAL A 775 8.38 -18.85 -10.39
N GLU A 776 7.76 -19.52 -11.37
CA GLU A 776 7.90 -20.96 -11.60
C GLU A 776 7.50 -21.37 -13.02
N ASP A 777 7.91 -22.58 -13.42
CA ASP A 777 7.37 -23.26 -14.61
C ASP A 777 6.06 -23.96 -14.20
N VAL A 778 4.97 -23.72 -14.92
CA VAL A 778 3.64 -24.24 -14.60
C VAL A 778 3.59 -25.75 -14.86
N GLU A 779 3.40 -26.54 -13.79
CA GLU A 779 3.41 -28.01 -13.88
C GLU A 779 2.01 -28.62 -14.08
N VAL A 780 0.96 -27.83 -13.82
CA VAL A 780 -0.43 -28.29 -13.88
C VAL A 780 -0.98 -28.39 -15.31
N ASN A 781 -2.15 -29.01 -15.44
CA ASN A 781 -2.84 -29.19 -16.71
C ASN A 781 -3.35 -27.85 -17.26
N PHE A 782 -3.14 -27.63 -18.56
CA PHE A 782 -3.66 -26.51 -19.32
C PHE A 782 -4.16 -26.95 -20.68
N ILE A 783 -5.00 -26.13 -21.29
CA ILE A 783 -5.54 -26.34 -22.64
C ILE A 783 -5.03 -25.27 -23.58
N VAL A 784 -4.99 -25.62 -24.86
CA VAL A 784 -4.68 -24.70 -25.95
C VAL A 784 -5.77 -24.77 -27.01
N TRP A 785 -6.10 -23.64 -27.61
CA TRP A 785 -7.00 -23.58 -28.76
C TRP A 785 -6.66 -22.43 -29.68
N GLU A 786 -6.95 -22.63 -30.96
CA GLU A 786 -6.79 -21.57 -31.96
C GLU A 786 -7.99 -20.60 -31.89
N ILE A 787 -7.69 -19.30 -31.73
CA ILE A 787 -8.68 -18.26 -31.40
C ILE A 787 -9.55 -17.82 -32.59
N HIS A 788 -9.07 -18.04 -33.82
CA HIS A 788 -9.80 -17.73 -35.06
C HIS A 788 -10.64 -18.91 -35.56
N GLY A 789 -10.68 -20.01 -34.80
CA GLY A 789 -11.54 -21.16 -35.09
C GLY A 789 -10.93 -22.16 -36.07
N ARG A 790 -9.61 -22.18 -36.24
CA ARG A 790 -8.91 -23.24 -36.99
C ARG A 790 -9.09 -24.61 -36.31
N ASN A 791 -9.13 -25.68 -37.12
CA ASN A 791 -9.26 -27.07 -36.67
C ASN A 791 -8.38 -28.08 -37.43
N ASP A 792 -7.39 -27.59 -38.15
CA ASP A 792 -6.46 -28.33 -39.00
C ASP A 792 -5.17 -28.78 -38.28
N TYR A 793 -5.01 -28.44 -37.00
CA TYR A 793 -3.95 -28.92 -36.12
C TYR A 793 -4.42 -30.11 -35.27
N SER A 794 -3.47 -30.88 -34.73
CA SER A 794 -3.78 -32.00 -33.83
C SER A 794 -2.73 -32.14 -32.72
N PHE A 795 -2.87 -33.21 -31.93
CA PHE A 795 -1.98 -33.56 -30.82
C PHE A 795 -1.30 -34.90 -31.11
N ASN A 796 -0.02 -35.03 -30.78
CA ASN A 796 0.74 -36.26 -31.06
C ASN A 796 0.43 -37.43 -30.11
N ASN A 797 -0.14 -37.13 -28.94
CA ASN A 797 -0.38 -38.10 -27.88
C ASN A 797 -1.87 -38.51 -27.84
N THR A 798 -2.16 -39.75 -27.45
CA THR A 798 -3.54 -40.26 -27.30
C THR A 798 -3.91 -40.41 -25.85
N MET A 799 -5.20 -40.41 -25.52
CA MET A 799 -5.67 -40.56 -24.12
C MET A 799 -5.08 -41.81 -23.45
N LYS A 800 -5.01 -42.93 -24.19
CA LYS A 800 -4.40 -44.20 -23.74
C LYS A 800 -2.91 -44.06 -23.41
N LYS A 801 -2.14 -43.38 -24.26
CA LYS A 801 -0.70 -43.17 -24.03
C LYS A 801 -0.44 -42.17 -22.90
N SER A 802 -1.35 -41.23 -22.69
CA SER A 802 -1.33 -40.30 -21.55
C SER A 802 -1.77 -40.96 -20.23
N GLY A 803 -2.20 -42.23 -20.23
CA GLY A 803 -2.57 -42.98 -19.04
C GLY A 803 -4.02 -42.79 -18.57
N CYS A 804 -4.91 -42.24 -19.41
CA CYS A 804 -6.32 -42.09 -19.07
C CYS A 804 -7.00 -43.45 -18.87
N LEU A 805 -7.86 -43.53 -17.84
CA LEU A 805 -8.69 -44.69 -17.56
C LEU A 805 -10.09 -44.55 -18.18
N ASN A 806 -10.60 -43.33 -18.22
CA ASN A 806 -11.86 -42.94 -18.85
C ASN A 806 -11.62 -41.93 -19.99
N GLU A 807 -12.63 -41.70 -20.84
CA GLU A 807 -12.53 -40.68 -21.90
C GLU A 807 -12.32 -39.29 -21.28
N ALA A 808 -11.27 -38.60 -21.73
CA ALA A 808 -10.98 -37.24 -21.31
C ALA A 808 -11.89 -36.23 -22.01
N GLN A 809 -12.10 -35.07 -21.40
CA GLN A 809 -12.80 -33.96 -22.05
C GLN A 809 -12.01 -33.49 -23.29
N THR A 810 -12.74 -33.18 -24.36
CA THR A 810 -12.22 -32.61 -25.60
C THR A 810 -12.97 -31.33 -25.94
N TRP A 811 -12.38 -30.41 -26.71
CA TRP A 811 -13.02 -29.20 -27.20
C TRP A 811 -14.35 -29.50 -27.89
N LYS A 812 -14.41 -30.56 -28.70
CA LYS A 812 -15.66 -30.98 -29.36
C LYS A 812 -16.75 -31.29 -28.35
N SER A 813 -16.45 -32.12 -27.35
CA SER A 813 -17.42 -32.48 -26.30
C SER A 813 -17.85 -31.28 -25.46
N MET A 814 -16.91 -30.40 -25.11
CA MET A 814 -17.18 -29.24 -24.27
C MET A 814 -18.01 -28.18 -25.00
N ILE A 815 -17.72 -27.93 -26.29
CA ILE A 815 -18.52 -27.03 -27.14
C ILE A 815 -19.94 -27.58 -27.33
N GLU A 816 -20.10 -28.89 -27.51
CA GLU A 816 -21.42 -29.51 -27.66
C GLU A 816 -22.26 -29.41 -26.37
N LEU A 817 -21.63 -29.53 -25.20
CA LEU A 817 -22.28 -29.38 -23.90
C LEU A 817 -22.64 -27.91 -23.60
N ASN A 818 -21.78 -26.95 -23.99
CA ASN A 818 -21.88 -25.54 -23.62
C ASN A 818 -22.13 -24.62 -24.82
N LYS A 819 -23.00 -25.00 -25.76
CA LYS A 819 -23.27 -24.25 -27.02
C LYS A 819 -23.68 -22.78 -26.87
N HIS A 820 -24.16 -22.41 -25.68
CA HIS A 820 -24.65 -21.07 -25.37
C HIS A 820 -23.55 -20.11 -24.88
N LEU A 821 -22.36 -20.61 -24.57
CA LEU A 821 -21.23 -19.82 -24.04
C LEU A 821 -20.23 -19.44 -25.15
N PRO A 822 -19.53 -18.31 -25.02
CA PRO A 822 -18.39 -18.00 -25.88
C PRO A 822 -17.28 -19.05 -25.66
N LEU A 823 -16.49 -19.32 -26.70
CA LEU A 823 -15.47 -20.39 -26.70
C LEU A 823 -14.49 -20.31 -25.51
N GLU A 824 -14.19 -19.11 -25.03
CA GLU A 824 -13.26 -18.85 -23.92
C GLU A 824 -13.81 -19.30 -22.54
N GLU A 825 -15.13 -19.41 -22.42
CA GLU A 825 -15.88 -19.81 -21.22
C GLU A 825 -16.41 -21.25 -21.33
N VAL A 826 -16.27 -21.89 -22.50
CA VAL A 826 -16.75 -23.27 -22.73
C VAL A 826 -16.00 -24.30 -21.88
N TRP A 827 -14.69 -24.11 -21.70
CA TRP A 827 -13.83 -25.03 -20.97
C TRP A 827 -12.87 -24.26 -20.06
N GLY A 828 -12.83 -24.66 -18.79
CA GLY A 828 -11.99 -24.03 -17.78
C GLY A 828 -11.93 -24.82 -16.48
N PRO A 829 -11.27 -24.28 -15.46
CA PRO A 829 -11.18 -24.92 -14.15
C PRO A 829 -12.53 -25.27 -13.53
N GLU A 830 -13.55 -24.45 -13.78
CA GLU A 830 -14.91 -24.59 -13.27
C GLU A 830 -15.62 -25.88 -13.68
N ASN A 831 -15.21 -26.50 -14.79
CA ASN A 831 -15.86 -27.71 -15.32
C ASN A 831 -14.86 -28.82 -15.69
N TYR A 832 -13.60 -28.69 -15.25
CA TYR A 832 -12.55 -29.67 -15.52
C TYR A 832 -12.76 -30.97 -14.74
N LYS A 833 -12.57 -32.11 -15.43
CA LYS A 833 -12.56 -33.45 -14.86
C LYS A 833 -11.36 -34.23 -15.39
N HIS A 834 -10.55 -34.76 -14.48
CA HIS A 834 -9.40 -35.58 -14.84
C HIS A 834 -9.84 -36.98 -15.32
N CYS A 835 -9.11 -37.56 -16.26
CA CYS A 835 -9.42 -38.87 -16.86
C CYS A 835 -8.83 -40.07 -16.09
N PHE A 836 -8.15 -39.82 -14.97
CA PHE A 836 -7.35 -40.81 -14.23
C PHE A 836 -8.09 -41.50 -13.07
N SER A 837 -9.40 -41.26 -12.90
CA SER A 837 -10.21 -41.88 -11.85
C SER A 837 -11.18 -42.90 -12.42
N TYR A 838 -11.27 -44.08 -11.80
CA TYR A 838 -12.30 -45.08 -12.10
C TYR A 838 -13.71 -44.64 -11.69
N ALA A 839 -13.81 -43.73 -10.71
CA ALA A 839 -15.09 -43.29 -10.16
C ALA A 839 -15.74 -42.15 -10.97
N ILE A 840 -14.96 -41.47 -11.82
CA ILE A 840 -15.37 -40.24 -12.52
C ILE A 840 -15.05 -40.38 -14.01
N GLY A 841 -16.07 -40.41 -14.87
CA GLY A 841 -15.90 -40.38 -16.33
C GLY A 841 -16.77 -41.39 -17.08
N LYS A 842 -16.85 -41.24 -18.40
CA LYS A 842 -17.48 -42.22 -19.29
C LYS A 842 -16.44 -43.22 -19.81
N PRO A 843 -16.75 -44.52 -19.82
CA PRO A 843 -16.00 -45.49 -20.62
C PRO A 843 -16.16 -45.11 -22.10
N GLY A 844 -15.06 -44.86 -22.81
CA GLY A 844 -15.07 -44.37 -24.19
C GLY A 844 -13.80 -44.73 -24.97
N ASP A 845 -13.64 -44.16 -26.17
CA ASP A 845 -12.50 -44.45 -27.04
C ASP A 845 -11.23 -43.71 -26.60
N LEU A 846 -10.32 -44.45 -25.94
CA LEU A 846 -9.05 -43.91 -25.46
C LEU A 846 -8.01 -43.69 -26.58
N ASN A 847 -8.31 -44.03 -27.84
CA ASN A 847 -7.40 -43.79 -28.96
C ASN A 847 -7.51 -42.36 -29.53
N GLN A 848 -8.48 -41.58 -29.08
CA GLN A 848 -8.60 -40.18 -29.46
C GLN A 848 -7.37 -39.35 -29.03
N PRO A 849 -7.05 -38.25 -29.75
CA PRO A 849 -6.00 -37.32 -29.34
C PRO A 849 -6.28 -36.76 -27.94
N TYR A 850 -5.24 -36.69 -27.12
CA TYR A 850 -5.34 -36.04 -25.81
C TYR A 850 -5.12 -34.54 -26.00
N GLU A 851 -6.10 -33.70 -25.66
CA GLU A 851 -6.05 -32.24 -25.92
C GLU A 851 -5.55 -31.41 -24.72
N ILE A 852 -5.24 -32.08 -23.60
CA ILE A 852 -4.73 -31.46 -22.38
C ILE A 852 -3.21 -31.58 -22.36
N ILE A 853 -2.51 -30.49 -22.08
CA ILE A 853 -1.05 -30.43 -22.02
C ILE A 853 -0.64 -30.12 -20.57
N ASN A 854 0.45 -30.71 -20.11
CA ASN A 854 1.16 -30.30 -18.91
C ASN A 854 2.67 -30.43 -19.15
N LYS A 855 3.49 -30.01 -18.19
CA LYS A 855 4.95 -30.01 -18.32
C LYS A 855 5.55 -31.41 -18.56
N SER A 856 4.92 -32.48 -18.08
CA SER A 856 5.50 -33.84 -18.02
C SER A 856 4.91 -34.84 -19.02
N ASN A 857 3.76 -34.56 -19.63
CA ASN A 857 3.06 -35.49 -20.51
C ASN A 857 3.58 -35.51 -21.95
N TYR A 858 4.57 -34.65 -22.27
CA TYR A 858 5.20 -34.52 -23.59
C TYR A 858 4.19 -34.52 -24.75
N ASN A 859 3.02 -33.93 -24.53
CA ASN A 859 2.01 -33.78 -25.57
C ASN A 859 2.36 -32.57 -26.45
N HIS A 860 2.50 -32.79 -27.75
CA HIS A 860 2.94 -31.77 -28.70
C HIS A 860 1.83 -31.44 -29.70
N LEU A 861 1.75 -30.17 -30.07
CA LEU A 861 1.02 -29.71 -31.23
C LEU A 861 1.71 -30.19 -32.50
N VAL A 862 0.90 -30.70 -33.42
CA VAL A 862 1.31 -31.15 -34.75
C VAL A 862 0.52 -30.45 -35.83
N TRP A 863 1.21 -30.20 -36.95
CA TRP A 863 0.73 -29.39 -38.06
C TRP A 863 0.34 -30.27 -39.25
N PRO A 864 -0.56 -29.81 -40.12
CA PRO A 864 -0.84 -30.45 -41.38
C PRO A 864 0.38 -30.37 -42.32
N VAL A 865 0.56 -31.40 -43.16
CA VAL A 865 1.75 -31.56 -44.02
C VAL A 865 1.56 -30.91 -45.40
N ASP A 866 0.32 -30.57 -45.76
CA ASP A 866 -0.11 -30.15 -47.09
C ASP A 866 -0.17 -28.63 -47.29
N HIS A 867 -0.01 -27.83 -46.23
CA HIS A 867 -0.01 -26.37 -46.33
C HIS A 867 0.73 -25.68 -45.17
N SER A 868 1.20 -24.45 -45.41
CA SER A 868 1.68 -23.56 -44.34
C SER A 868 0.52 -22.76 -43.75
N GLY A 869 0.63 -22.48 -42.45
CA GLY A 869 -0.38 -21.76 -41.70
C GLY A 869 0.22 -20.84 -40.65
N MET A 870 -0.45 -19.71 -40.46
CA MET A 870 -0.34 -18.88 -39.27
C MET A 870 -1.42 -19.32 -38.28
N TYR A 871 -1.00 -19.69 -37.07
CA TYR A 871 -1.85 -20.16 -35.99
C TYR A 871 -1.71 -19.24 -34.78
N VAL A 872 -2.83 -18.78 -34.22
CA VAL A 872 -2.81 -17.97 -33.00
C VAL A 872 -3.52 -18.74 -31.90
N PHE A 873 -2.74 -19.21 -30.92
CA PHE A 873 -3.23 -20.04 -29.84
C PHE A 873 -3.44 -19.21 -28.58
N ARG A 874 -4.52 -19.50 -27.86
CA ARG A 874 -4.67 -19.11 -26.47
C ARG A 874 -4.44 -20.32 -25.57
N VAL A 875 -3.74 -20.08 -24.48
CA VAL A 875 -3.52 -21.02 -23.37
C VAL A 875 -4.43 -20.62 -22.21
N LYS A 876 -5.02 -21.60 -21.53
CA LYS A 876 -5.74 -21.41 -20.26
C LYS A 876 -5.40 -22.53 -19.29
N ILE A 877 -5.06 -22.18 -18.05
CA ILE A 877 -4.85 -23.17 -16.99
C ILE A 877 -6.18 -23.86 -16.66
N LEU A 878 -6.14 -25.18 -16.52
CA LEU A 878 -7.31 -26.02 -16.36
C LEU A 878 -7.49 -26.55 -14.93
N ASP A 879 -6.43 -26.57 -14.14
CA ASP A 879 -6.45 -27.11 -12.79
C ASP A 879 -7.22 -26.18 -11.82
N PRO A 880 -8.33 -26.65 -11.20
CA PRO A 880 -9.15 -25.86 -10.28
C PRO A 880 -8.45 -25.52 -8.97
N ASN A 881 -7.38 -26.22 -8.59
CA ASN A 881 -6.63 -25.99 -7.36
C ASN A 881 -5.37 -25.14 -7.55
N TYR A 882 -5.04 -24.73 -8.79
CA TYR A 882 -3.78 -24.03 -9.07
C TYR A 882 -3.81 -22.54 -8.73
N SER A 883 -4.87 -21.82 -9.12
CA SER A 883 -4.96 -20.38 -8.87
C SER A 883 -6.40 -19.87 -8.78
N PHE A 884 -6.62 -18.78 -8.05
CA PHE A 884 -7.84 -17.98 -8.14
C PHE A 884 -7.88 -17.11 -9.40
N CYS A 885 -6.75 -16.82 -10.03
CA CYS A 885 -6.69 -16.00 -11.24
C CYS A 885 -7.12 -16.77 -12.49
N ASN A 886 -7.81 -16.08 -13.40
CA ASN A 886 -8.04 -16.58 -14.76
C ASN A 886 -6.76 -16.44 -15.59
N LEU A 887 -5.83 -17.37 -15.42
CA LEU A 887 -4.52 -17.36 -16.05
C LEU A 887 -4.64 -17.79 -17.52
N THR A 888 -4.50 -16.81 -18.41
CA THR A 888 -4.51 -17.01 -19.86
C THR A 888 -3.37 -16.25 -20.53
N THR A 889 -2.89 -16.76 -21.66
CA THR A 889 -1.91 -16.07 -22.52
C THR A 889 -2.10 -16.45 -23.97
N ILE A 890 -1.66 -15.59 -24.88
CA ILE A 890 -1.73 -15.82 -26.33
C ILE A 890 -0.30 -15.94 -26.88
N PHE A 891 -0.12 -16.83 -27.86
CA PHE A 891 1.11 -16.95 -28.63
C PHE A 891 0.78 -17.35 -30.08
N ALA A 892 1.67 -17.05 -31.01
CA ALA A 892 1.46 -17.30 -32.43
C ALA A 892 2.55 -18.18 -33.03
N ILE A 893 2.20 -19.09 -33.93
CA ILE A 893 3.13 -19.96 -34.64
C ILE A 893 2.95 -19.80 -36.14
N GLU A 894 4.07 -19.64 -36.85
CA GLU A 894 4.15 -19.64 -38.30
C GLU A 894 4.84 -20.92 -38.75
N THR A 895 4.14 -21.75 -39.52
CA THR A 895 4.71 -22.99 -40.08
C THR A 895 5.31 -22.73 -41.47
N PHE A 896 6.49 -23.28 -41.75
CA PHE A 896 7.18 -23.13 -43.04
C PHE A 896 7.81 -24.45 -43.49
N GLY A 897 8.42 -24.47 -44.70
CA GLY A 897 9.19 -25.62 -45.20
C GLY A 897 8.43 -26.56 -46.14
N MET A 898 7.18 -26.26 -46.50
CA MET A 898 6.41 -27.06 -47.45
C MET A 898 7.07 -27.09 -48.84
N ILE A 899 7.25 -28.28 -49.41
CA ILE A 899 7.46 -28.47 -50.84
C ILE A 899 6.06 -28.72 -51.44
N PRO A 900 5.46 -27.78 -52.20
CA PRO A 900 4.15 -28.00 -52.79
C PRO A 900 4.19 -29.24 -53.68
N SER A 901 3.25 -30.17 -53.49
CA SER A 901 3.10 -31.30 -54.40
C SER A 901 2.90 -30.74 -55.81
N PRO A 902 3.71 -31.15 -56.81
CA PRO A 902 3.61 -30.58 -58.15
C PRO A 902 2.19 -30.79 -58.68
N SER A 903 1.60 -29.74 -59.26
CA SER A 903 0.21 -29.81 -59.73
C SER A 903 0.09 -30.95 -60.74
N GLY A 904 -0.88 -31.85 -60.55
CA GLY A 904 -1.08 -32.99 -61.44
C GLY A 904 -1.25 -32.55 -62.91
N TYR A 905 -1.82 -31.37 -63.12
CA TYR A 905 -1.92 -30.72 -64.44
C TYR A 905 -0.57 -30.30 -65.02
N LEU A 906 0.33 -29.73 -64.21
CA LEU A 906 1.69 -29.39 -64.64
C LEU A 906 2.51 -30.64 -64.99
N VAL A 907 2.40 -31.68 -64.17
CA VAL A 907 3.06 -32.97 -64.43
C VAL A 907 2.52 -33.61 -65.71
N ALA A 908 1.20 -33.65 -65.88
CA ALA A 908 0.56 -34.17 -67.09
C ALA A 908 0.92 -33.35 -68.34
N ALA A 909 0.92 -32.02 -68.25
CA ALA A 909 1.30 -31.13 -69.35
C ALA A 909 2.79 -31.32 -69.72
N PHE A 910 3.68 -31.45 -68.73
CA PHE A 910 5.10 -31.68 -68.98
C PHE A 910 5.33 -33.05 -69.63
N LEU A 911 4.67 -34.10 -69.15
CA LEU A 911 4.71 -35.44 -69.76
C LEU A 911 4.15 -35.43 -71.19
N PHE A 912 3.08 -34.68 -71.45
CA PHE A 912 2.49 -34.53 -72.78
C PHE A 912 3.44 -33.82 -73.75
N VAL A 913 4.11 -32.75 -73.30
CA VAL A 913 5.15 -32.06 -74.08
C VAL A 913 6.32 -33.00 -74.37
N LEU A 914 6.75 -33.80 -73.40
CA LEU A 914 7.86 -34.74 -73.55
C LEU A 914 7.52 -35.87 -74.52
N MET A 915 6.28 -36.38 -74.49
CA MET A 915 5.75 -37.32 -75.48
C MET A 915 5.72 -36.72 -76.89
N LEU A 916 5.25 -35.48 -77.05
CA LEU A 916 5.26 -34.78 -78.34
C LEU A 916 6.67 -34.57 -78.88
N LEU A 917 7.63 -34.23 -78.01
CA LEU A 917 9.04 -34.08 -78.36
C LEU A 917 9.65 -35.41 -78.81
N PHE A 918 9.33 -36.50 -78.12
CA PHE A 918 9.78 -37.83 -78.50
C PHE A 918 9.20 -38.27 -79.85
N PHE A 919 7.89 -38.06 -80.07
CA PHE A 919 7.24 -38.36 -81.35
C PHE A 919 7.80 -37.52 -82.49
N SER A 920 8.07 -36.23 -82.28
CA SER A 920 8.64 -35.37 -83.32
C SER A 920 10.09 -35.74 -83.65
N ILE A 921 10.92 -36.10 -82.66
CA ILE A 921 12.27 -36.65 -82.91
C ILE A 921 12.18 -37.96 -83.71
N LEU A 922 11.23 -38.85 -83.38
CA LEU A 922 11.08 -40.14 -84.04
C LEU A 922 10.59 -40.01 -85.49
N VAL A 923 9.69 -39.05 -85.74
CA VAL A 923 9.24 -38.69 -87.10
C VAL A 923 10.39 -38.04 -87.89
N LEU A 924 11.15 -37.12 -87.29
CA LEU A 924 12.30 -36.49 -87.94
C LEU A 924 13.42 -37.51 -88.22
N SER A 925 13.67 -38.46 -87.32
CA SER A 925 14.65 -39.53 -87.53
C SER A 925 14.21 -40.48 -88.64
N TYR A 926 12.91 -40.78 -88.74
CA TYR A 926 12.36 -41.57 -89.85
C TYR A 926 12.54 -40.86 -91.20
N PHE A 927 12.25 -39.56 -91.29
CA PHE A 927 12.49 -38.79 -92.52
C PHE A 927 13.98 -38.65 -92.85
N HIS A 928 14.85 -38.50 -91.85
CA HIS A 928 16.30 -38.50 -92.03
C HIS A 928 16.81 -39.86 -92.53
N TYR A 929 16.33 -40.95 -91.94
CA TYR A 929 16.60 -42.31 -92.40
C TYR A 929 16.13 -42.52 -93.84
N MET A 930 14.91 -42.10 -94.19
CA MET A 930 14.41 -42.20 -95.57
C MET A 930 15.20 -41.37 -96.57
N ARG A 931 15.75 -40.22 -96.16
CA ARG A 931 16.64 -39.40 -96.99
C ARG A 931 17.96 -40.11 -97.28
N ILE A 932 18.59 -40.71 -96.26
CA ILE A 932 19.81 -41.51 -96.41
C ILE A 932 19.53 -42.78 -97.23
N TYR A 933 18.43 -43.48 -96.96
CA TYR A 933 18.02 -44.68 -97.67
C TYR A 933 17.80 -44.41 -99.18
N LYS A 934 17.17 -43.28 -99.53
CA LYS A 934 17.04 -42.83 -100.93
C LYS A 934 18.40 -42.46 -101.57
N GLN A 935 19.32 -41.87 -100.82
CA GLN A 935 20.68 -41.57 -101.31
C GLN A 935 21.48 -42.85 -101.61
N CYS A 936 21.40 -43.87 -100.76
CA CYS A 936 22.11 -45.15 -100.98
C CYS A 936 21.57 -45.96 -102.17
N ILE A 937 20.27 -45.88 -102.49
CA ILE A 937 19.68 -46.54 -103.67
C ILE A 937 20.10 -45.86 -104.98
N TYR A 938 20.22 -44.52 -105.00
CA TYR A 938 20.63 -43.80 -106.21
C TYR A 938 22.15 -43.86 -106.49
N GLU A 939 23.00 -44.07 -105.47
CA GLU A 939 24.45 -44.32 -105.67
C GLU A 939 24.78 -45.76 -106.08
N THR A 940 23.89 -46.73 -105.86
CA THR A 940 24.08 -48.12 -106.32
C THR A 940 23.58 -48.37 -107.75
N LEU A 941 22.71 -47.52 -108.30
CA LEU A 941 22.25 -47.62 -109.71
C LEU A 941 23.19 -46.95 -110.73
N ASN A 942 24.01 -45.97 -110.34
CA ASN A 942 24.97 -45.30 -111.25
C ASN A 942 26.37 -45.93 -111.30
N LYS A 943 26.59 -47.07 -110.62
CA LYS A 943 27.90 -47.76 -110.59
C LYS A 943 27.95 -49.08 -111.37
N TYR A 944 26.87 -49.44 -112.08
CA TYR A 944 26.77 -50.66 -112.90
C TYR A 944 26.57 -50.43 -114.42
N GLU A 945 26.81 -49.22 -114.93
CA GLU A 945 26.86 -48.94 -116.39
C GLU A 945 28.18 -48.31 -116.82
N ARG A 946 29.31 -49.00 -116.57
CA ARG A 946 30.59 -48.82 -117.28
C ARG A 946 31.36 -50.14 -117.17
N THR A 947 31.32 -51.05 -118.16
CA THR A 947 32.32 -51.26 -119.25
C THR A 947 32.14 -52.68 -119.84
N PRO A 948 32.80 -53.12 -120.94
CA PRO A 948 32.63 -52.75 -122.35
C PRO A 948 32.42 -53.99 -123.29
N LYS A 949 32.06 -53.80 -124.58
CA LYS A 949 32.67 -54.53 -125.74
C LYS A 949 32.17 -54.07 -127.14
N ASN A 950 33.14 -53.54 -127.89
CA ASN A 950 33.46 -53.64 -129.33
C ASN A 950 32.41 -53.34 -130.42
N ASN A 951 32.54 -52.17 -131.05
CA ASN A 951 33.23 -51.99 -132.34
C ASN A 951 33.84 -50.60 -132.44
#